data_AF-A0A6G2JV49-F1
#
_entry.id   AF-A0A6G2JV49-F1
#
_cell.length_a   1.000
_cell.length_b   1.000
_cell.length_c   1.000
_cell.angle_alpha   90.00
_cell.angle_beta   90.00
_cell.angle_gamma   90.00
#
_symmetry.space_group_name_H-M   'P 1'
#
loop_
_entity.id
_entity.type
_entity.pdbx_description
1 polymer ?
#
loop_
_entity_poly.entity_id
_entity_poly.type
_entity_poly.pdbx_seq_one_letter_code
_entity_poly.pdbx_strand_id
1 'polypeptide(L)'
;MLKLALRNLLDKKIRFALTTLSVVIGVTFVVGTFALTDSLRSTFGDLAEDIAGETDLTVRAAQQVGGETDRPTIPDSLLDDVAAIDGVVEASGTVQARNVVIVDGEGNAIRPQGPPALGMNYSSRVFFVIDGRAPDGPGEFVVDATTATGNNLEVGQTYTVNGPVRSQPFELVGIFNFGSPDTNTSLGQTMSVFDNNTAQQFLGFGDRLMEIRVLVDGDVEEVQSAIAALGHEYEVITQETAAAEQSEQFQSVLNVFTSILLVFAFIAVFVSAFIINNTFQIVVTQRVREIGLWRAIGVTPKQVSRSIVVESAVVGLLSTAIGIAVGMAVSVLMRAIIRASGFGLPSGPLVLRPRTVILALVIGLGVTMVASIVPAMRARRITPVAALAHDYRIERSGWRMRVAVGGAVTALGVACLALGMAGVGSAATVLALTGVGALVTFVGINVSSPAIARPVVRVLGRPIQALFGMPGKLARENAARNPRRTASTAGALMIGVTLMATTAVVGASVRNSVSDALTDAVSADYFIRSEGSQFDPATGFPAQVMDDLGDLDILESVVGYRVAFGGMVVGGQSRDLVSADFDAVEEHLDGGVISGSIAAGDPLTGVALHVDPAEDLGLSVGDTLEATFPDNETVTLTVAAIYTDAIIYGNWLVDNALWEQHLSRRDYRFGTAVVAGLGDLAADPQLARSQAELLERSEIAIAETVAGFPGVIGENRAEFREANEELVNSIFAVITVLLGLSFVIALVGITNTLALSVFERTREIGLLRAVGMTRRQLRRAVRWEAAIVATFGGLMGVVVGMILGVAGSLATPDSFITTVDMPFGTLAIYVAAAALAGLLAAVLPARRAGRLNILDAIAHE
;
A
#
# COMPACT_ATOMS: atom_id res chain seq x y z
N MET A 1 -22.64 -38.89 14.06
CA MET A 1 -22.36 -37.84 13.04
C MET A 1 -20.87 -37.54 12.90
N LEU A 2 -20.14 -37.16 13.95
CA LEU A 2 -18.71 -36.83 13.87
C LEU A 2 -17.84 -37.96 13.24
N LYS A 3 -17.99 -39.21 13.71
CA LYS A 3 -17.28 -40.38 13.14
C LYS A 3 -17.58 -40.57 11.64
N LEU A 4 -18.81 -40.29 11.22
CA LEU A 4 -19.27 -40.40 9.84
C LEU A 4 -18.67 -39.29 8.97
N ALA A 5 -18.64 -38.06 9.47
CA ALA A 5 -17.97 -36.94 8.82
C ALA A 5 -16.46 -37.22 8.63
N LEU A 6 -15.76 -37.68 9.67
CA LEU A 6 -14.32 -38.00 9.59
C LEU A 6 -14.00 -39.10 8.57
N ARG A 7 -14.81 -40.16 8.51
CA ARG A 7 -14.63 -41.25 7.53
C ARG A 7 -14.85 -40.75 6.10
N ASN A 8 -15.87 -39.93 5.90
CA ASN A 8 -16.16 -39.30 4.61
C ASN A 8 -15.06 -38.33 4.14
N LEU A 9 -14.39 -37.63 5.07
CA LEU A 9 -13.22 -36.80 4.76
C LEU A 9 -12.07 -37.64 4.20
N LEU A 10 -11.79 -38.79 4.82
CA LEU A 10 -10.68 -39.67 4.46
C LEU A 10 -10.89 -40.38 3.11
N ASP A 11 -12.12 -40.65 2.72
CA ASP A 11 -12.43 -41.34 1.45
C ASP A 11 -12.24 -40.42 0.22
N LYS A 12 -12.27 -39.08 0.38
CA LYS A 12 -12.14 -38.13 -0.74
C LYS A 12 -10.99 -37.11 -0.58
N LYS A 13 -9.81 -37.60 -0.21
CA LYS A 13 -8.59 -36.82 0.13
C LYS A 13 -8.27 -35.64 -0.79
N ILE A 14 -8.29 -35.83 -2.11
CA ILE A 14 -7.89 -34.79 -3.09
C ILE A 14 -8.83 -33.59 -3.05
N ARG A 15 -10.15 -33.83 -2.94
CA ARG A 15 -11.11 -32.73 -2.93
C ARG A 15 -11.01 -31.93 -1.64
N PHE A 16 -10.92 -32.65 -0.51
CA PHE A 16 -10.77 -32.01 0.77
C PHE A 16 -9.49 -31.18 0.85
N ALA A 17 -8.38 -31.67 0.29
CA ALA A 17 -7.14 -30.91 0.19
C ALA A 17 -7.32 -29.57 -0.55
N LEU A 18 -8.08 -29.52 -1.66
CA LEU A 18 -8.30 -28.28 -2.41
C LEU A 18 -9.17 -27.26 -1.64
N THR A 19 -10.19 -27.72 -0.91
CA THR A 19 -11.00 -26.84 -0.04
C THR A 19 -10.24 -26.36 1.18
N THR A 20 -9.48 -27.26 1.81
CA THR A 20 -8.61 -26.93 2.93
C THR A 20 -7.58 -25.89 2.49
N LEU A 21 -6.94 -26.08 1.32
CA LEU A 21 -5.97 -25.13 0.78
C LEU A 21 -6.56 -23.73 0.60
N SER A 22 -7.80 -23.62 0.10
CA SER A 22 -8.46 -22.31 -0.08
C SER A 22 -8.64 -21.59 1.26
N VAL A 23 -9.13 -22.31 2.28
CA VAL A 23 -9.30 -21.74 3.64
C VAL A 23 -7.94 -21.41 4.27
N VAL A 24 -6.94 -22.30 4.12
CA VAL A 24 -5.58 -22.10 4.61
C VAL A 24 -5.03 -20.80 4.06
N ILE A 25 -5.08 -20.54 2.75
CA ILE A 25 -4.54 -19.31 2.17
C ILE A 25 -5.24 -18.06 2.74
N GLY A 26 -6.57 -18.09 2.90
CA GLY A 26 -7.31 -16.98 3.50
C GLY A 26 -6.91 -16.70 4.96
N VAL A 27 -6.77 -17.76 5.77
CA VAL A 27 -6.31 -17.64 7.17
C VAL A 27 -4.85 -17.25 7.26
N THR A 28 -3.98 -17.78 6.39
CA THR A 28 -2.56 -17.43 6.28
C THR A 28 -2.41 -15.93 6.05
N PHE A 29 -3.24 -15.33 5.19
CA PHE A 29 -3.22 -13.89 4.93
C PHE A 29 -3.54 -13.09 6.19
N VAL A 30 -4.67 -13.39 6.84
CA VAL A 30 -5.07 -12.73 8.09
C VAL A 30 -4.00 -12.86 9.17
N VAL A 31 -3.54 -14.08 9.42
CA VAL A 31 -2.55 -14.36 10.46
C VAL A 31 -1.22 -13.71 10.12
N GLY A 32 -0.78 -13.79 8.86
CA GLY A 32 0.46 -13.16 8.41
C GLY A 32 0.43 -11.65 8.58
N THR A 33 -0.66 -10.99 8.18
CA THR A 33 -0.86 -9.55 8.37
C THR A 33 -0.79 -9.15 9.83
N PHE A 34 -1.54 -9.81 10.71
CA PHE A 34 -1.55 -9.46 12.14
C PHE A 34 -0.27 -9.87 12.85
N ALA A 35 0.31 -11.03 12.56
CA ALA A 35 1.57 -11.45 13.19
C ALA A 35 2.71 -10.52 12.80
N LEU A 36 2.80 -10.12 11.52
CA LEU A 36 3.78 -9.14 11.07
C LEU A 36 3.55 -7.78 11.74
N THR A 37 2.31 -7.27 11.71
CA THR A 37 1.95 -5.98 12.32
C THR A 37 2.19 -5.96 13.83
N ASP A 38 1.72 -6.98 14.56
CA ASP A 38 1.85 -7.06 16.02
C ASP A 38 3.32 -7.14 16.42
N SER A 39 4.12 -7.80 15.61
CA SER A 39 5.55 -7.86 15.82
C SER A 39 6.24 -6.53 15.55
N LEU A 40 5.90 -5.86 14.44
CA LEU A 40 6.40 -4.52 14.16
C LEU A 40 6.02 -3.56 15.28
N ARG A 41 4.76 -3.58 15.74
CA ARG A 41 4.32 -2.75 16.88
C ARG A 41 5.08 -3.04 18.16
N SER A 42 5.37 -4.30 18.47
CA SER A 42 6.20 -4.64 19.63
C SER A 42 7.59 -4.05 19.46
N THR A 43 8.23 -4.34 18.32
CA THR A 43 9.59 -3.88 18.03
C THR A 43 9.73 -2.36 17.99
N PHE A 44 8.77 -1.64 17.42
CA PHE A 44 8.77 -0.17 17.42
C PHE A 44 8.37 0.42 18.78
N GLY A 45 7.59 -0.30 19.59
CA GLY A 45 7.29 0.08 20.97
C GLY A 45 8.54 -0.02 21.86
N ASP A 46 9.21 -1.18 21.81
CA ASP A 46 10.48 -1.40 22.51
C ASP A 46 11.53 -0.36 22.07
N LEU A 47 11.60 -0.07 20.76
CA LEU A 47 12.48 0.97 20.23
C LEU A 47 12.09 2.38 20.70
N ALA A 48 10.80 2.71 20.80
CA ALA A 48 10.38 4.02 21.29
C ALA A 48 10.81 4.22 22.76
N GLU A 49 10.76 3.16 23.58
CA GLU A 49 11.32 3.16 24.93
C GLU A 49 12.85 3.31 24.92
N ASP A 50 13.56 2.58 24.05
CA ASP A 50 15.02 2.67 23.90
C ASP A 50 15.47 4.07 23.44
N ILE A 51 14.76 4.70 22.49
CA ILE A 51 15.07 6.04 21.96
C ILE A 51 14.84 7.13 23.02
N ALA A 52 13.78 6.99 23.82
CA ALA A 52 13.51 7.89 24.94
C ALA A 52 14.65 7.86 25.97
N GLY A 53 15.37 6.74 26.08
CA GLY A 53 16.54 6.57 26.94
C GLY A 53 16.21 6.68 28.44
N GLU A 54 17.20 6.52 29.33
CA GLU A 54 17.04 6.75 30.77
C GLU A 54 17.00 8.25 31.10
N THR A 55 15.95 8.95 30.67
CA THR A 55 15.71 10.36 31.00
C THR A 55 14.35 10.48 31.64
N ASP A 56 14.22 11.26 32.72
CA ASP A 56 12.97 11.34 33.47
C ASP A 56 12.01 12.35 32.84
N LEU A 57 12.56 13.47 32.36
CA LEU A 57 11.83 14.58 31.79
C LEU A 57 12.48 15.06 30.47
N THR A 58 11.64 15.48 29.54
CA THR A 58 12.05 16.16 28.31
C THR A 58 11.42 17.55 28.28
N VAL A 59 12.26 18.57 28.14
CA VAL A 59 11.86 19.97 27.96
C VAL A 59 11.97 20.30 26.48
N ARG A 60 10.87 20.73 25.88
CA ARG A 60 10.80 21.09 24.46
C ARG A 60 9.80 22.22 24.27
N ALA A 61 9.78 22.84 23.10
CA ALA A 61 8.80 23.89 22.82
C ALA A 61 7.37 23.34 22.98
N ALA A 62 6.49 24.10 23.64
CA ALA A 62 5.09 23.75 23.81
C ALA A 62 4.41 23.72 22.43
N GLN A 63 3.84 22.57 22.06
CA GLN A 63 3.32 22.36 20.71
C GLN A 63 1.81 22.61 20.66
N GLN A 64 1.39 23.78 20.16
CA GLN A 64 -0.03 24.03 19.81
C GLN A 64 -0.33 23.72 18.34
N VAL A 65 0.71 23.73 17.49
CA VAL A 65 0.61 23.62 16.03
C VAL A 65 1.68 22.65 15.49
N GLY A 66 1.30 21.82 14.51
CA GLY A 66 2.19 20.91 13.78
C GLY A 66 2.44 19.53 14.40
N GLY A 67 3.15 18.69 13.64
CA GLY A 67 3.62 17.36 14.08
C GLY A 67 5.01 17.42 14.71
N GLU A 68 5.48 16.33 15.33
CA GLU A 68 6.78 16.27 16.03
C GLU A 68 7.96 16.61 15.11
N THR A 69 7.84 16.36 13.80
CA THR A 69 8.87 16.66 12.80
C THR A 69 9.16 18.14 12.60
N ASP A 70 8.23 19.05 12.88
CA ASP A 70 8.34 20.49 12.63
C ASP A 70 8.14 21.32 13.92
N ARG A 71 8.37 20.70 15.08
CA ARG A 71 8.29 21.38 16.38
C ARG A 71 9.35 22.50 16.47
N PRO A 72 9.01 23.68 17.01
CA PRO A 72 10.00 24.74 17.20
C PRO A 72 11.17 24.30 18.08
N THR A 73 12.33 24.86 17.78
CA THR A 73 13.51 24.70 18.62
C THR A 73 13.44 25.61 19.83
N ILE A 74 14.20 25.31 20.89
CA ILE A 74 14.33 26.11 22.11
C ILE A 74 15.73 26.74 22.19
N PRO A 75 15.90 27.90 22.85
CA PRO A 75 17.23 28.51 23.01
C PRO A 75 18.17 27.61 23.81
N ASP A 76 19.44 27.51 23.39
CA ASP A 76 20.48 26.75 24.12
C ASP A 76 20.73 27.31 25.53
N SER A 77 20.52 28.61 25.73
CA SER A 77 20.63 29.26 27.05
C SER A 77 19.69 28.67 28.10
N LEU A 78 18.57 28.04 27.69
CA LEU A 78 17.65 27.38 28.60
C LEU A 78 18.29 26.15 29.28
N LEU A 79 19.31 25.55 28.66
CA LEU A 79 20.01 24.38 29.20
C LEU A 79 20.64 24.68 30.58
N ASP A 80 21.29 25.82 30.72
CA ASP A 80 21.92 26.24 31.99
C ASP A 80 20.88 26.53 33.07
N ASP A 81 19.75 27.14 32.70
CA ASP A 81 18.64 27.42 33.62
C ASP A 81 17.99 26.12 34.13
N VAL A 82 17.81 25.14 33.24
CA VAL A 82 17.29 23.80 33.59
C VAL A 82 18.29 23.05 34.47
N ALA A 83 19.57 23.08 34.14
CA ALA A 83 20.63 22.43 34.92
C ALA A 83 20.80 23.03 36.33
N ALA A 84 20.40 24.28 36.55
CA ALA A 84 20.49 24.96 37.83
C ALA A 84 19.35 24.62 38.81
N ILE A 85 18.29 23.93 38.36
CA ILE A 85 17.14 23.55 39.20
C ILE A 85 17.55 22.46 40.19
N ASP A 86 17.18 22.64 41.46
CA ASP A 86 17.46 21.66 42.51
C ASP A 86 16.73 20.34 42.20
N GLY A 87 17.46 19.22 42.31
CA GLY A 87 16.99 17.90 41.89
C GLY A 87 17.35 17.51 40.44
N VAL A 88 17.88 18.41 39.60
CA VAL A 88 18.43 18.04 38.28
C VAL A 88 19.87 17.51 38.43
N VAL A 89 20.10 16.28 38.02
CA VAL A 89 21.42 15.62 38.04
C VAL A 89 22.20 15.94 36.78
N GLU A 90 21.51 15.90 35.65
CA GLU A 90 22.08 16.06 34.33
C GLU A 90 21.02 16.68 33.41
N ALA A 91 21.42 17.68 32.66
CA ALA A 91 20.63 18.22 31.56
C ALA A 91 21.49 18.18 30.31
N SER A 92 20.95 17.64 29.22
CA SER A 92 21.65 17.54 27.94
C SER A 92 20.76 18.05 26.82
N GLY A 93 21.27 19.02 26.07
CA GLY A 93 20.60 19.46 24.84
C GLY A 93 20.71 18.40 23.75
N THR A 94 19.67 18.26 22.93
CA THR A 94 19.68 17.39 21.75
C THR A 94 19.51 18.23 20.50
N VAL A 95 20.33 17.97 19.50
CA VAL A 95 20.13 18.45 18.12
C VAL A 95 20.12 17.26 17.19
N GLN A 96 19.16 17.24 16.27
CA GLN A 96 19.00 16.18 15.29
C GLN A 96 18.56 16.76 13.96
N ALA A 97 19.22 16.38 12.88
CA ALA A 97 18.79 16.68 11.53
C ALA A 97 18.73 15.42 10.67
N ARG A 98 17.89 15.50 9.63
CA ARG A 98 17.81 14.49 8.57
C ARG A 98 18.78 14.83 7.44
N ASN A 99 18.97 13.86 6.54
CA ASN A 99 19.83 13.96 5.37
C ASN A 99 21.30 14.23 5.69
N VAL A 100 21.80 13.69 6.81
CA VAL A 100 23.23 13.75 7.10
C VAL A 100 23.92 12.53 6.52
N VAL A 101 24.52 12.72 5.35
CA VAL A 101 24.98 11.64 4.49
C VAL A 101 26.49 11.64 4.39
N ILE A 102 27.09 10.47 4.59
CA ILE A 102 28.53 10.24 4.47
C ILE A 102 28.84 9.89 3.01
N VAL A 103 29.93 10.42 2.49
CA VAL A 103 30.45 10.11 1.16
C VAL A 103 31.62 9.16 1.32
N ASP A 104 31.55 8.02 0.64
CA ASP A 104 32.64 7.04 0.64
C ASP A 104 33.87 7.52 -0.13
N GLY A 105 34.97 6.75 -0.08
CA GLY A 105 36.22 7.07 -0.77
C GLY A 105 36.14 7.03 -2.31
N GLU A 106 35.03 6.54 -2.87
CA GLU A 106 34.75 6.49 -4.31
C GLU A 106 33.87 7.67 -4.77
N GLY A 107 33.40 8.50 -3.83
CA GLY A 107 32.53 9.65 -4.09
C GLY A 107 31.03 9.31 -4.06
N ASN A 108 30.66 8.10 -3.63
CA ASN A 108 29.25 7.70 -3.54
C ASN A 108 28.65 8.09 -2.19
N ALA A 109 27.42 8.58 -2.22
CA ALA A 109 26.64 8.87 -1.02
C ALA A 109 26.18 7.56 -0.34
N ILE A 110 26.58 7.35 0.91
CA ILE A 110 26.14 6.22 1.73
C ILE A 110 24.74 6.51 2.26
N ARG A 111 23.73 6.00 1.56
CA ARG A 111 22.32 6.15 1.96
C ARG A 111 21.71 4.81 2.38
N PRO A 112 21.00 4.77 3.51
CA PRO A 112 20.20 3.60 3.88
C PRO A 112 18.98 3.44 2.97
N GLN A 113 18.59 2.18 2.68
CA GLN A 113 17.33 1.90 1.98
C GLN A 113 16.18 1.85 3.00
N GLY A 114 15.37 2.91 3.03
CA GLY A 114 14.18 3.02 3.88
C GLY A 114 14.31 4.06 5.00
N PRO A 115 14.92 3.75 6.16
CA PRO A 115 15.11 4.71 7.25
C PRO A 115 15.94 5.93 6.82
N PRO A 116 15.80 7.09 7.46
CA PRO A 116 16.57 8.29 7.10
C PRO A 116 18.05 8.19 7.52
N ALA A 117 18.91 8.98 6.86
CA ALA A 117 20.24 9.29 7.36
C ALA A 117 20.15 10.47 8.34
N LEU A 118 20.76 10.34 9.52
CA LEU A 118 20.59 11.25 10.65
C LEU A 118 21.92 11.83 11.10
N GLY A 119 21.92 13.12 11.43
CA GLY A 119 23.00 13.81 12.12
C GLY A 119 22.57 14.19 13.51
N MET A 120 23.39 13.91 14.52
CA MET A 120 23.04 14.20 15.92
C MET A 120 24.26 14.72 16.70
N ASN A 121 24.03 15.39 17.83
CA ASN A 121 25.09 15.63 18.81
C ASN A 121 25.36 14.40 19.68
N TYR A 122 26.58 14.28 20.20
CA TYR A 122 27.02 13.15 20.98
C TYR A 122 26.41 13.14 22.39
N SER A 123 25.91 11.97 22.78
CA SER A 123 25.47 11.63 24.13
C SER A 123 26.00 10.26 24.51
N SER A 124 26.72 10.18 25.62
CA SER A 124 27.33 8.94 26.14
C SER A 124 26.30 7.91 26.64
N ARG A 125 25.03 8.31 26.78
CA ARG A 125 23.92 7.45 27.22
C ARG A 125 23.21 6.75 26.07
N VAL A 126 23.28 7.32 24.87
CA VAL A 126 22.60 6.82 23.67
C VAL A 126 23.59 6.19 22.69
N PHE A 127 24.81 6.73 22.62
CA PHE A 127 25.84 6.32 21.68
C PHE A 127 27.05 5.72 22.41
N PHE A 128 27.13 4.39 22.37
CA PHE A 128 28.17 3.62 23.04
C PHE A 128 29.30 3.32 22.07
N VAL A 129 30.41 4.06 22.16
CA VAL A 129 31.58 3.86 21.28
C VAL A 129 32.23 2.50 21.56
N ILE A 130 32.34 1.67 20.52
CA ILE A 130 32.90 0.32 20.59
C ILE A 130 34.29 0.21 19.96
N ASP A 131 34.65 1.15 19.09
CA ASP A 131 35.98 1.27 18.48
C ASP A 131 36.34 2.75 18.32
N GLY A 132 37.61 3.11 18.52
CA GLY A 132 38.06 4.51 18.55
C GLY A 132 37.65 5.27 19.82
N ARG A 133 37.17 6.51 19.66
CA ARG A 133 36.77 7.42 20.75
C ARG A 133 35.56 8.28 20.38
N ALA A 134 34.96 8.94 21.36
CA ALA A 134 33.94 9.96 21.15
C ALA A 134 34.50 11.20 20.43
N PRO A 135 33.66 11.95 19.67
CA PRO A 135 34.08 13.20 19.06
C PRO A 135 34.26 14.28 20.13
N ASP A 136 35.39 14.99 20.11
CA ASP A 136 35.78 15.97 21.15
C ASP A 136 36.17 17.34 20.56
N GLY A 137 36.20 17.46 19.22
CA GLY A 137 36.61 18.69 18.56
C GLY A 137 35.99 18.90 17.18
N PRO A 138 36.11 20.13 16.67
CA PRO A 138 35.57 20.50 15.38
C PRO A 138 36.20 19.65 14.27
N GLY A 139 35.36 19.16 13.35
CA GLY A 139 35.82 18.33 12.23
C GLY A 139 35.96 16.84 12.56
N GLU A 140 35.48 16.39 13.73
CA GLU A 140 35.42 14.97 14.09
C GLU A 140 33.98 14.46 14.07
N PHE A 141 33.78 13.19 13.72
CA PHE A 141 32.50 12.53 13.89
C PHE A 141 32.67 11.04 14.23
N VAL A 142 31.62 10.45 14.77
CA VAL A 142 31.49 9.00 14.95
C VAL A 142 30.29 8.49 14.17
N VAL A 143 30.33 7.23 13.75
CA VAL A 143 29.28 6.61 12.93
C VAL A 143 28.78 5.31 13.55
N ASP A 144 27.52 4.94 13.26
CA ASP A 144 26.97 3.69 13.73
C ASP A 144 27.69 2.46 13.14
N ALA A 145 27.76 1.38 13.92
CA ALA A 145 28.46 0.16 13.58
C ALA A 145 27.96 -0.53 12.30
N THR A 146 26.67 -0.42 11.99
CA THR A 146 26.08 -1.05 10.81
C THR A 146 26.51 -0.32 9.54
N THR A 147 26.49 1.02 9.55
CA THR A 147 26.99 1.84 8.43
C THR A 147 28.49 1.65 8.23
N ALA A 148 29.29 1.67 9.30
CA ALA A 148 30.74 1.49 9.19
C ALA A 148 31.12 0.15 8.56
N THR A 149 30.55 -0.95 9.08
CA THR A 149 30.87 -2.30 8.59
C THR A 149 30.33 -2.56 7.19
N GLY A 150 29.14 -2.01 6.87
CA GLY A 150 28.51 -2.18 5.56
C GLY A 150 29.23 -1.49 4.42
N ASN A 151 29.95 -0.39 4.71
CA ASN A 151 30.62 0.45 3.72
C ASN A 151 32.15 0.50 3.88
N ASN A 152 32.71 -0.37 4.74
CA ASN A 152 34.15 -0.44 5.03
C ASN A 152 34.75 0.92 5.45
N LEU A 153 34.05 1.66 6.31
CA LEU A 153 34.58 2.90 6.88
C LEU A 153 35.63 2.56 7.94
N GLU A 154 36.77 3.28 7.90
CA GLU A 154 37.91 3.04 8.78
C GLU A 154 38.12 4.25 9.73
N VAL A 155 38.30 3.96 11.01
CA VAL A 155 38.63 4.97 12.02
C VAL A 155 40.00 5.60 11.69
N GLY A 156 40.07 6.93 11.73
CA GLY A 156 41.25 7.75 11.39
C GLY A 156 41.27 8.25 9.93
N GLN A 157 40.29 7.88 9.10
CA GLN A 157 40.14 8.44 7.75
C GLN A 157 39.22 9.67 7.74
N THR A 158 39.38 10.52 6.72
CA THR A 158 38.52 11.67 6.49
C THR A 158 37.47 11.35 5.43
N TYR A 159 36.22 11.61 5.74
CA TYR A 159 35.07 11.46 4.83
C TYR A 159 34.38 12.80 4.66
N THR A 160 33.82 13.05 3.47
CA THR A 160 32.92 14.20 3.29
C THR A 160 31.58 13.84 3.91
N VAL A 161 31.04 14.72 4.74
CA VAL A 161 29.69 14.59 5.28
C VAL A 161 28.87 15.77 4.81
N ASN A 162 27.70 15.47 4.26
CA ASN A 162 26.74 16.48 3.83
C ASN A 162 25.73 16.67 4.94
N GLY A 163 25.60 17.90 5.41
CA GLY A 163 24.59 18.30 6.37
C GLY A 163 23.53 19.18 5.71
N PRO A 164 22.47 19.58 6.44
CA PRO A 164 21.39 20.43 5.93
C PRO A 164 21.83 21.83 5.51
N VAL A 165 22.97 22.32 6.00
CA VAL A 165 23.45 23.68 5.70
C VAL A 165 24.57 23.66 4.66
N ARG A 166 25.49 22.69 4.76
CA ARG A 166 26.70 22.63 3.94
C ARG A 166 27.29 21.22 3.89
N SER A 167 28.16 20.99 2.93
CA SER A 167 29.04 19.81 2.82
C SER A 167 30.43 20.15 3.35
N GLN A 168 31.04 19.30 4.20
CA GLN A 168 32.41 19.51 4.64
C GLN A 168 33.12 18.18 5.03
N PRO A 169 34.47 18.13 4.99
CA PRO A 169 35.22 16.96 5.42
C PRO A 169 35.24 16.81 6.95
N PHE A 170 35.12 15.57 7.44
CA PHE A 170 35.26 15.19 8.84
C PHE A 170 36.13 13.94 9.01
N GLU A 171 36.92 13.88 10.08
CA GLU A 171 37.66 12.69 10.50
C GLU A 171 36.75 11.74 11.28
N LEU A 172 36.69 10.47 10.85
CA LEU A 172 35.99 9.42 11.57
C LEU A 172 36.82 8.97 12.77
N VAL A 173 36.46 9.37 13.99
CA VAL A 173 37.26 9.10 15.19
C VAL A 173 36.78 7.88 16.01
N GLY A 174 35.63 7.32 15.65
CA GLY A 174 35.09 6.14 16.33
C GLY A 174 33.81 5.58 15.73
N ILE A 175 33.47 4.37 16.16
CA ILE A 175 32.29 3.62 15.75
C ILE A 175 31.47 3.30 17.00
N PHE A 176 30.14 3.44 16.94
CA PHE A 176 29.28 3.25 18.10
C PHE A 176 28.12 2.26 17.87
N ASN A 177 27.64 1.66 18.97
CA ASN A 177 26.34 1.01 19.04
C ASN A 177 25.28 2.00 19.54
N PHE A 178 24.13 2.04 18.87
CA PHE A 178 22.97 2.83 19.28
C PHE A 178 22.17 2.09 20.36
N GLY A 179 21.70 2.82 21.39
CA GLY A 179 20.75 2.37 22.40
C GLY A 179 21.28 1.36 23.43
N SER A 180 22.28 0.54 23.07
CA SER A 180 22.89 -0.43 23.99
C SER A 180 24.40 -0.57 23.76
N PRO A 181 25.21 -0.76 24.82
CA PRO A 181 26.65 -0.99 24.67
C PRO A 181 26.96 -2.33 23.98
N ASP A 182 26.13 -3.35 24.20
CA ASP A 182 26.41 -4.72 23.74
C ASP A 182 25.87 -5.02 22.34
N THR A 183 24.83 -4.30 21.89
CA THR A 183 24.14 -4.57 20.62
C THR A 183 23.68 -3.28 19.97
N ASN A 184 24.03 -3.06 18.71
CA ASN A 184 23.51 -1.94 17.95
C ASN A 184 21.99 -2.12 17.71
N THR A 185 21.14 -1.29 18.33
CA THR A 185 19.69 -1.32 18.14
C THR A 185 19.20 -0.49 16.96
N SER A 186 20.12 0.06 16.15
CA SER A 186 19.80 0.82 14.93
C SER A 186 18.86 0.07 13.99
N LEU A 187 17.92 0.80 13.40
CA LEU A 187 16.98 0.32 12.38
C LEU A 187 17.57 0.24 10.97
N GLY A 188 18.90 0.25 10.84
CA GLY A 188 19.56 0.43 9.54
C GLY A 188 19.52 1.88 9.04
N GLN A 189 19.21 2.83 9.91
CA GLN A 189 19.49 4.24 9.70
C GLN A 189 21.00 4.47 9.76
N THR A 190 21.50 5.33 8.88
CA THR A 190 22.86 5.83 8.98
C THR A 190 22.88 6.98 9.97
N MET A 191 23.75 6.91 10.97
CA MET A 191 23.84 7.93 12.02
C MET A 191 25.25 8.49 12.07
N SER A 192 25.37 9.79 11.79
CA SER A 192 26.60 10.57 11.99
C SER A 192 26.43 11.41 13.26
N VAL A 193 27.34 11.23 14.21
CA VAL A 193 27.25 11.90 15.51
C VAL A 193 28.49 12.77 15.72
N PHE A 194 28.28 14.03 16.09
CA PHE A 194 29.31 15.06 16.24
C PHE A 194 29.37 15.58 17.69
N ASP A 195 30.40 16.35 18.04
CA ASP A 195 30.35 17.12 19.30
C ASP A 195 29.22 18.15 19.27
N ASN A 196 28.81 18.64 20.44
CA ASN A 196 27.62 19.49 20.58
C ASN A 196 27.67 20.78 19.74
N ASN A 197 28.81 21.48 19.76
CA ASN A 197 28.97 22.76 19.07
C ASN A 197 29.02 22.54 17.55
N THR A 198 29.78 21.53 17.12
CA THR A 198 29.81 21.14 15.70
C THR A 198 28.43 20.74 15.21
N ALA A 199 27.67 19.95 15.96
CA ALA A 199 26.33 19.54 15.59
C ALA A 199 25.39 20.76 15.47
N GLN A 200 25.39 21.67 16.44
CA GLN A 200 24.59 22.89 16.41
C GLN A 200 24.85 23.74 15.15
N GLN A 201 26.12 23.97 14.82
CA GLN A 201 26.49 24.79 13.66
C GLN A 201 26.31 24.07 12.32
N PHE A 202 26.77 22.82 12.22
CA PHE A 202 26.74 22.04 10.99
C PHE A 202 25.33 21.60 10.59
N LEU A 203 24.48 21.30 11.58
CA LEU A 203 23.09 20.89 11.37
C LEU A 203 22.13 22.08 11.24
N GLY A 204 22.61 23.32 11.41
CA GLY A 204 21.81 24.52 11.19
C GLY A 204 20.92 24.96 12.35
N PHE A 205 21.22 24.50 13.57
CA PHE A 205 20.49 24.91 14.77
C PHE A 205 21.02 26.21 15.37
N GLY A 206 22.29 26.58 15.13
CA GLY A 206 22.92 27.72 15.79
C GLY A 206 22.87 27.56 17.31
N ASP A 207 22.55 28.62 18.05
CA ASP A 207 22.44 28.58 19.52
C ASP A 207 21.07 28.05 20.00
N ARG A 208 20.54 27.03 19.34
CA ARG A 208 19.23 26.42 19.66
C ARG A 208 19.34 24.90 19.76
N LEU A 209 18.34 24.31 20.40
CA LEU A 209 18.21 22.88 20.67
C LEU A 209 16.82 22.40 20.22
N MET A 210 16.71 21.12 19.87
CA MET A 210 15.41 20.50 19.59
C MET A 210 14.64 20.26 20.91
N GLU A 211 15.37 19.76 21.90
CA GLU A 211 14.87 19.44 23.23
C GLU A 211 16.03 19.42 24.23
N ILE A 212 15.71 19.51 25.52
CA ILE A 212 16.63 19.24 26.62
C ILE A 212 16.12 18.00 27.34
N ARG A 213 16.98 16.98 27.44
CA ARG A 213 16.72 15.77 28.21
C ARG A 213 17.28 15.93 29.61
N VAL A 214 16.46 15.62 30.61
CA VAL A 214 16.73 15.90 32.02
C VAL A 214 16.66 14.62 32.84
N LEU A 215 17.68 14.41 33.66
CA LEU A 215 17.73 13.37 34.68
C LEU A 215 17.49 14.00 36.06
N VAL A 216 16.62 13.37 36.84
CA VAL A 216 16.16 13.88 38.12
C VAL A 216 16.57 12.95 39.25
N ASP A 217 17.08 13.51 40.35
CA ASP A 217 17.28 12.84 41.63
C ASP A 217 16.27 13.40 42.64
N GLY A 218 15.26 12.61 42.98
CA GLY A 218 14.21 13.00 43.92
C GLY A 218 12.80 12.94 43.34
N ASP A 219 11.98 13.95 43.63
CA ASP A 219 10.58 14.02 43.20
C ASP A 219 10.47 14.64 41.79
N VAL A 220 10.18 13.79 40.80
CA VAL A 220 10.02 14.17 39.39
C VAL A 220 8.91 15.20 39.19
N GLU A 221 7.82 15.16 39.97
CA GLU A 221 6.71 16.12 39.82
C GLU A 221 7.11 17.52 40.32
N GLU A 222 7.94 17.59 41.37
CA GLU A 222 8.45 18.86 41.90
C GLU A 222 9.41 19.50 40.89
N VAL A 223 10.35 18.73 40.34
CA VAL A 223 11.29 19.22 39.31
C VAL A 223 10.56 19.58 38.02
N GLN A 224 9.59 18.77 37.58
CA GLN A 224 8.77 19.08 36.41
C GLN A 224 8.03 20.41 36.58
N SER A 225 7.45 20.65 37.75
CA SER A 225 6.75 21.91 38.07
C SER A 225 7.71 23.10 38.12
N ALA A 226 8.92 22.91 38.62
CA ALA A 226 9.96 23.95 38.66
C ALA A 226 10.46 24.32 37.27
N ILE A 227 10.70 23.33 36.39
CA ILE A 227 11.07 23.57 34.99
C ILE A 227 9.92 24.25 34.25
N ALA A 228 8.67 23.78 34.42
CA ALA A 228 7.50 24.39 33.77
C ALA A 228 7.28 25.85 34.19
N ALA A 229 7.80 26.27 35.35
CA ALA A 229 7.76 27.67 35.80
C ALA A 229 8.75 28.58 35.07
N LEU A 230 9.73 28.05 34.31
CA LEU A 230 10.69 28.83 33.52
C LEU A 230 10.00 29.57 32.35
N GLY A 231 8.88 29.05 31.84
CA GLY A 231 8.11 29.72 30.81
C GLY A 231 6.93 28.90 30.27
N HIS A 232 5.87 29.58 29.82
CA HIS A 232 4.70 28.94 29.21
C HIS A 232 4.93 28.52 27.74
N GLU A 233 6.05 28.93 27.15
CA GLU A 233 6.45 28.59 25.78
C GLU A 233 7.06 27.18 25.67
N TYR A 234 7.34 26.54 26.82
CA TYR A 234 7.93 25.21 26.89
C TYR A 234 6.96 24.24 27.55
N GLU A 235 6.99 23.00 27.08
CA GLU A 235 6.34 21.88 27.77
C GLU A 235 7.39 20.95 28.33
N VAL A 236 7.09 20.41 29.51
CA VAL A 236 7.92 19.44 30.21
C VAL A 236 7.14 18.16 30.29
N ILE A 237 7.55 17.17 29.52
CA ILE A 237 6.87 15.89 29.42
C ILE A 237 7.70 14.80 30.07
N THR A 238 7.04 13.73 30.51
CA THR A 238 7.72 12.55 31.07
C THR A 238 8.21 11.63 29.95
N GLN A 239 9.16 10.77 30.28
CA GLN A 239 9.61 9.68 29.40
C GLN A 239 8.46 8.84 28.83
N GLU A 240 7.48 8.48 29.68
CA GLU A 240 6.32 7.69 29.27
C GLU A 240 5.49 8.42 28.21
N THR A 241 5.34 9.74 28.35
CA THR A 241 4.62 10.57 27.39
C THR A 241 5.39 10.65 26.06
N ALA A 242 6.71 10.86 26.11
CA ALA A 242 7.56 10.90 24.92
C ALA A 242 7.51 9.58 24.15
N ALA A 243 7.69 8.46 24.85
CA ALA A 243 7.63 7.12 24.26
C ALA A 243 6.22 6.81 23.69
N ALA A 244 5.15 7.25 24.36
CA ALA A 244 3.78 7.08 23.89
C ALA A 244 3.50 7.85 22.59
N GLU A 245 3.89 9.12 22.51
CA GLU A 245 3.74 9.95 21.30
C GLU A 245 4.53 9.36 20.13
N GLN A 246 5.79 8.97 20.35
CA GLN A 246 6.62 8.34 19.33
C GLN A 246 6.02 7.01 18.85
N SER A 247 5.48 6.21 19.77
CA SER A 247 4.76 4.96 19.46
C SER A 247 3.49 5.22 18.65
N GLU A 248 2.74 6.29 18.96
CA GLU A 248 1.53 6.65 18.22
C GLU A 248 1.83 6.97 16.76
N GLN A 249 2.93 7.66 16.46
CA GLN A 249 3.38 7.92 15.09
C GLN A 249 3.70 6.65 14.33
N PHE A 250 4.51 5.76 14.91
CA PHE A 250 4.79 4.45 14.30
C PHE A 250 3.49 3.66 14.09
N GLN A 251 2.56 3.71 15.05
CA GLN A 251 1.26 3.05 14.93
C GLN A 251 0.40 3.63 13.82
N SER A 252 0.42 4.95 13.60
CA SER A 252 -0.31 5.60 12.51
C SER A 252 0.14 5.06 11.16
N VAL A 253 1.45 5.02 10.91
CA VAL A 253 2.04 4.45 9.69
C VAL A 253 1.67 2.96 9.56
N LEU A 254 1.87 2.18 10.61
CA LEU A 254 1.52 0.75 10.62
C LEU A 254 0.02 0.52 10.37
N ASN A 255 -0.87 1.39 10.86
CA ASN A 255 -2.32 1.27 10.66
C ASN A 255 -2.69 1.40 9.19
N VAL A 256 -2.05 2.30 8.43
CA VAL A 256 -2.26 2.43 6.98
C VAL A 256 -1.86 1.14 6.28
N PHE A 257 -0.65 0.63 6.55
CA PHE A 257 -0.16 -0.63 5.98
C PHE A 257 -1.06 -1.83 6.35
N THR A 258 -1.45 -1.95 7.62
CA THR A 258 -2.34 -3.02 8.08
C THR A 258 -3.70 -2.93 7.40
N SER A 259 -4.25 -1.73 7.23
CA SER A 259 -5.56 -1.52 6.59
C SER A 259 -5.54 -2.01 5.14
N ILE A 260 -4.50 -1.67 4.37
CA ILE A 260 -4.30 -2.15 3.00
C ILE A 260 -4.23 -3.69 2.97
N LEU A 261 -3.41 -4.30 3.83
CA LEU A 261 -3.27 -5.76 3.91
C LEU A 261 -4.58 -6.45 4.32
N LEU A 262 -5.38 -5.84 5.19
CA LEU A 262 -6.68 -6.37 5.61
C LEU A 262 -7.73 -6.35 4.50
N VAL A 263 -7.68 -5.38 3.58
CA VAL A 263 -8.52 -5.41 2.37
C VAL A 263 -8.23 -6.66 1.55
N PHE A 264 -6.95 -7.02 1.38
CA PHE A 264 -6.57 -8.27 0.70
C PHE A 264 -6.94 -9.52 1.48
N ALA A 265 -6.81 -9.49 2.81
CA ALA A 265 -7.26 -10.59 3.66
C ALA A 265 -8.78 -10.80 3.51
N PHE A 266 -9.56 -9.73 3.48
CA PHE A 266 -11.00 -9.77 3.19
C PHE A 266 -11.29 -10.38 1.81
N ILE A 267 -10.58 -9.93 0.77
CA ILE A 267 -10.69 -10.47 -0.59
C ILE A 267 -10.41 -11.99 -0.60
N ALA A 268 -9.31 -12.43 0.01
CA ALA A 268 -8.91 -13.84 0.04
C ALA A 268 -9.97 -14.70 0.75
N VAL A 269 -10.48 -14.22 1.89
CA VAL A 269 -11.56 -14.86 2.64
C VAL A 269 -12.85 -14.92 1.81
N PHE A 270 -13.19 -13.85 1.10
CA PHE A 270 -14.38 -13.78 0.25
C PHE A 270 -14.30 -14.77 -0.93
N VAL A 271 -13.16 -14.81 -1.64
CA VAL A 271 -12.90 -15.78 -2.71
C VAL A 271 -12.97 -17.21 -2.17
N SER A 272 -12.38 -17.46 -1.01
CA SER A 272 -12.43 -18.77 -0.36
C SER A 272 -13.85 -19.17 0.03
N ALA A 273 -14.66 -18.26 0.59
CA ALA A 273 -16.06 -18.50 0.89
C ALA A 273 -16.84 -18.94 -0.36
N PHE A 274 -16.58 -18.28 -1.50
CA PHE A 274 -17.20 -18.63 -2.79
C PHE A 274 -16.81 -20.04 -3.25
N ILE A 275 -15.53 -20.40 -3.18
CA ILE A 275 -15.03 -21.74 -3.56
C ILE A 275 -15.56 -22.82 -2.63
N ILE A 276 -15.62 -22.55 -1.33
CA ILE A 276 -16.16 -23.45 -0.30
C ILE A 276 -17.64 -23.73 -0.58
N ASN A 277 -18.44 -22.68 -0.77
CA ASN A 277 -19.86 -22.81 -1.09
C ASN A 277 -20.06 -23.68 -2.33
N ASN A 278 -19.33 -23.39 -3.42
CA ASN A 278 -19.39 -24.20 -4.63
C ASN A 278 -19.02 -25.66 -4.38
N THR A 279 -17.96 -25.90 -3.61
CA THR A 279 -17.51 -27.26 -3.33
C THR A 279 -18.50 -28.04 -2.48
N PHE A 280 -19.11 -27.44 -1.46
CA PHE A 280 -20.13 -28.11 -0.66
C PHE A 280 -21.43 -28.35 -1.43
N GLN A 281 -21.85 -27.43 -2.33
CA GLN A 281 -22.99 -27.71 -3.23
C GLN A 281 -22.75 -28.95 -4.09
N ILE A 282 -21.52 -29.09 -4.59
CA ILE A 282 -21.08 -30.26 -5.33
C ILE A 282 -21.12 -31.52 -4.46
N VAL A 283 -20.56 -31.49 -3.25
CA VAL A 283 -20.54 -32.63 -2.33
C VAL A 283 -21.96 -33.11 -2.01
N VAL A 284 -22.87 -32.18 -1.74
CA VAL A 284 -24.28 -32.50 -1.47
C VAL A 284 -24.93 -33.17 -2.69
N THR A 285 -24.68 -32.65 -3.89
CA THR A 285 -25.26 -33.19 -5.13
C THR A 285 -24.75 -34.61 -5.42
N GLN A 286 -23.49 -34.89 -5.14
CA GLN A 286 -22.93 -36.23 -5.31
C GLN A 286 -23.43 -37.25 -4.29
N ARG A 287 -23.84 -36.80 -3.10
CA ARG A 287 -24.34 -37.66 -2.02
C ARG A 287 -25.87 -37.75 -2.00
N VAL A 288 -26.56 -37.33 -3.06
CA VAL A 288 -28.04 -37.35 -3.08
C VAL A 288 -28.59 -38.75 -2.78
N ARG A 289 -28.05 -39.81 -3.39
CA ARG A 289 -28.49 -41.20 -3.16
C ARG A 289 -28.18 -41.68 -1.74
N GLU A 290 -27.00 -41.35 -1.23
CA GLU A 290 -26.57 -41.66 0.15
C GLU A 290 -27.46 -40.96 1.19
N ILE A 291 -27.68 -39.65 1.02
CA ILE A 291 -28.59 -38.83 1.85
C ILE A 291 -30.02 -39.37 1.76
N GLY A 292 -30.45 -39.77 0.56
CA GLY A 292 -31.74 -40.43 0.33
C GLY A 292 -31.93 -41.70 1.12
N LEU A 293 -30.92 -42.58 1.10
CA LEU A 293 -30.91 -43.82 1.86
C LEU A 293 -30.91 -43.55 3.37
N TRP A 294 -30.11 -42.61 3.85
CA TRP A 294 -30.14 -42.18 5.25
C TRP A 294 -31.52 -41.69 5.66
N ARG A 295 -32.17 -40.88 4.80
CA ARG A 295 -33.53 -40.40 5.05
C ARG A 295 -34.57 -41.51 4.98
N ALA A 296 -34.38 -42.56 4.18
CA ALA A 296 -35.24 -43.73 4.13
C ALA A 296 -35.14 -44.58 5.41
N ILE A 297 -33.96 -44.63 6.04
CA ILE A 297 -33.70 -45.35 7.30
C ILE A 297 -34.04 -44.47 8.54
N GLY A 298 -34.61 -43.28 8.34
CA GLY A 298 -35.17 -42.46 9.42
C GLY A 298 -34.31 -41.26 9.86
N VAL A 299 -33.21 -40.94 9.17
CA VAL A 299 -32.43 -39.73 9.48
C VAL A 299 -33.24 -38.47 9.16
N THR A 300 -33.38 -37.58 10.14
CA THR A 300 -34.16 -36.34 10.00
C THR A 300 -33.45 -35.30 9.10
N PRO A 301 -34.18 -34.39 8.45
CA PRO A 301 -33.59 -33.32 7.63
C PRO A 301 -32.61 -32.44 8.41
N LYS A 302 -32.93 -32.15 9.68
CA LYS A 302 -32.05 -31.38 10.58
C LYS A 302 -30.73 -32.12 10.82
N GLN A 303 -30.77 -33.44 11.04
CA GLN A 303 -29.57 -34.27 11.21
C GLN A 303 -28.69 -34.28 9.96
N VAL A 304 -29.25 -34.38 8.75
CA VAL A 304 -28.48 -34.30 7.48
C VAL A 304 -27.74 -32.97 7.39
N SER A 305 -28.42 -31.85 7.59
CA SER A 305 -27.76 -30.54 7.54
C SER A 305 -26.70 -30.34 8.62
N ARG A 306 -26.96 -30.85 9.84
CA ARG A 306 -26.00 -30.75 10.96
C ARG A 306 -24.76 -31.57 10.65
N SER A 307 -24.89 -32.69 9.93
CA SER A 307 -23.74 -33.47 9.45
C SER A 307 -22.85 -32.65 8.52
N ILE A 308 -23.43 -31.92 7.57
CA ILE A 308 -22.68 -31.08 6.62
C ILE A 308 -22.00 -29.91 7.34
N VAL A 309 -22.71 -29.25 8.25
CA VAL A 309 -22.14 -28.16 9.05
C VAL A 309 -20.99 -28.67 9.92
N VAL A 310 -21.12 -29.84 10.54
CA VAL A 310 -20.05 -30.48 11.32
C VAL A 310 -18.85 -30.86 10.44
N GLU A 311 -19.08 -31.40 9.24
CA GLU A 311 -18.01 -31.67 8.27
C GLU A 311 -17.27 -30.38 7.89
N SER A 312 -18.01 -29.29 7.65
CA SER A 312 -17.42 -27.97 7.38
C SER A 312 -16.68 -27.40 8.60
N ALA A 313 -17.14 -27.65 9.82
CA ALA A 313 -16.47 -27.21 11.04
C ALA A 313 -15.12 -27.91 11.24
N VAL A 314 -15.06 -29.23 10.99
CA VAL A 314 -13.80 -29.99 11.05
C VAL A 314 -12.81 -29.48 9.99
N VAL A 315 -13.29 -29.24 8.76
CA VAL A 315 -12.46 -28.67 7.70
C VAL A 315 -11.98 -27.26 8.08
N GLY A 316 -12.87 -26.40 8.58
CA GLY A 316 -12.53 -25.05 9.01
C GLY A 316 -11.49 -25.04 10.13
N LEU A 317 -11.63 -25.90 11.14
CA LEU A 317 -10.70 -25.98 12.27
C LEU A 317 -9.32 -26.50 11.84
N LEU A 318 -9.26 -27.56 11.03
CA LEU A 318 -7.99 -28.08 10.48
C LEU A 318 -7.31 -27.05 9.59
N SER A 319 -8.08 -26.39 8.72
CA SER A 319 -7.55 -25.38 7.82
C SER A 319 -7.05 -24.15 8.58
N THR A 320 -7.73 -23.77 9.66
CA THR A 320 -7.31 -22.65 10.51
C THR A 320 -6.00 -22.98 11.22
N ALA A 321 -5.87 -24.18 11.79
CA ALA A 321 -4.63 -24.60 12.46
C ALA A 321 -3.44 -24.59 11.49
N ILE A 322 -3.62 -25.12 10.28
CA ILE A 322 -2.60 -25.09 9.23
C ILE A 322 -2.33 -23.66 8.76
N GLY A 323 -3.38 -22.85 8.59
CA GLY A 323 -3.27 -21.45 8.17
C GLY A 323 -2.52 -20.58 9.18
N ILE A 324 -2.71 -20.82 10.49
CA ILE A 324 -1.92 -20.15 11.53
C ILE A 324 -0.45 -20.53 11.41
N ALA A 325 -0.13 -21.82 11.30
CA ALA A 325 1.26 -22.28 11.17
C ALA A 325 1.94 -21.73 9.91
N VAL A 326 1.24 -21.76 8.77
CA VAL A 326 1.76 -21.23 7.49
C VAL A 326 1.85 -19.70 7.53
N GLY A 327 0.89 -19.00 8.14
CA GLY A 327 0.93 -17.53 8.31
C GLY A 327 2.13 -17.08 9.14
N MET A 328 2.45 -17.83 10.20
CA MET A 328 3.66 -17.59 11.00
C MET A 328 4.92 -17.85 10.16
N ALA A 329 4.99 -18.95 9.41
CA ALA A 329 6.12 -19.25 8.54
C ALA A 329 6.32 -18.18 7.45
N VAL A 330 5.24 -17.68 6.85
CA VAL A 330 5.27 -16.57 5.88
C VAL A 330 5.76 -15.28 6.55
N SER A 331 5.36 -15.02 7.79
CA SER A 331 5.84 -13.84 8.53
C SER A 331 7.36 -13.90 8.78
N VAL A 332 7.90 -15.08 9.09
CA VAL A 332 9.35 -15.28 9.20
C VAL A 332 10.05 -15.08 7.85
N LEU A 333 9.50 -15.67 6.79
CA LEU A 333 10.05 -15.53 5.44
C LEU A 333 10.06 -14.05 5.00
N MET A 334 8.98 -13.33 5.25
CA MET A 334 8.87 -11.92 4.89
C MET A 334 9.92 -11.08 5.61
N ARG A 335 10.11 -11.28 6.92
CA ARG A 335 11.18 -10.60 7.66
C ARG A 335 12.57 -10.91 7.11
N ALA A 336 12.82 -12.17 6.74
CA ALA A 336 14.09 -12.57 6.14
C ALA A 336 14.33 -11.89 4.79
N ILE A 337 13.29 -11.76 3.96
CA ILE A 337 13.35 -11.04 2.68
C ILE A 337 13.64 -9.55 2.93
N ILE A 338 12.89 -8.91 3.83
CA ILE A 338 13.08 -7.48 4.14
C ILE A 338 14.52 -7.21 4.62
N ARG A 339 15.06 -8.05 5.52
CA ARG A 339 16.46 -7.95 5.95
C ARG A 339 17.46 -8.18 4.83
N ALA A 340 17.22 -9.18 3.97
CA ALA A 340 18.11 -9.46 2.84
C ALA A 340 18.09 -8.34 1.78
N SER A 341 17.01 -7.56 1.71
CA SER A 341 16.87 -6.38 0.86
C SER A 341 17.56 -5.13 1.43
N GLY A 342 18.27 -5.22 2.56
CA GLY A 342 18.98 -4.08 3.15
C GLY A 342 18.12 -3.19 4.06
N PHE A 343 16.82 -3.49 4.22
CA PHE A 343 15.98 -2.81 5.20
C PHE A 343 16.28 -3.33 6.61
N GLY A 344 16.74 -2.44 7.50
CA GLY A 344 17.16 -2.76 8.87
C GLY A 344 15.99 -3.04 9.83
N LEU A 345 15.25 -4.14 9.62
CA LEU A 345 14.24 -4.57 10.61
C LEU A 345 14.91 -5.19 11.84
N PRO A 346 14.62 -4.69 13.07
CA PRO A 346 15.24 -5.21 14.28
C PRO A 346 14.97 -6.69 14.49
N SER A 347 15.86 -7.32 15.25
CA SER A 347 15.64 -8.64 15.81
C SER A 347 14.58 -8.61 16.90
N GLY A 348 13.31 -8.53 16.51
CA GLY A 348 12.18 -8.70 17.42
C GLY A 348 11.63 -10.14 17.45
N PRO A 349 11.02 -10.58 18.55
CA PRO A 349 10.31 -11.86 18.59
C PRO A 349 9.16 -11.89 17.57
N LEU A 350 8.78 -13.09 17.14
CA LEU A 350 7.55 -13.26 16.36
C LEU A 350 6.36 -13.28 17.31
N VAL A 351 5.58 -12.19 17.29
CA VAL A 351 4.47 -12.00 18.22
C VAL A 351 3.20 -12.61 17.65
N LEU A 352 2.62 -13.59 18.37
CA LEU A 352 1.31 -14.14 18.08
C LEU A 352 0.36 -13.82 19.24
N ARG A 353 -0.41 -12.73 19.12
CA ARG A 353 -1.38 -12.35 20.15
C ARG A 353 -2.60 -13.29 20.15
N PRO A 354 -3.24 -13.53 21.32
CA PRO A 354 -4.48 -14.32 21.40
C PRO A 354 -5.61 -13.79 20.50
N ARG A 355 -5.67 -12.46 20.31
CA ARG A 355 -6.64 -11.81 19.40
C ARG A 355 -6.53 -12.34 17.97
N THR A 356 -5.31 -12.56 17.48
CA THR A 356 -5.02 -13.03 16.12
C THR A 356 -5.48 -14.47 15.96
N VAL A 357 -5.28 -15.31 16.99
CA VAL A 357 -5.76 -16.70 17.02
C VAL A 357 -7.30 -16.74 17.05
N ILE A 358 -7.94 -15.91 17.88
CA ILE A 358 -9.41 -15.81 17.95
C ILE A 358 -9.96 -15.35 16.60
N LEU A 359 -9.39 -14.32 16.00
CA LEU A 359 -9.84 -13.81 14.71
C LEU A 359 -9.63 -14.84 13.60
N ALA A 360 -8.50 -15.53 13.58
CA ALA A 360 -8.24 -16.64 12.65
C ALA A 360 -9.26 -17.77 12.83
N LEU A 361 -9.66 -18.10 14.06
CA LEU A 361 -10.73 -19.05 14.34
C LEU A 361 -12.09 -18.53 13.85
N VAL A 362 -12.46 -17.30 14.19
CA VAL A 362 -13.73 -16.69 13.76
C VAL A 362 -13.83 -16.65 12.23
N ILE A 363 -12.77 -16.24 11.55
CA ILE A 363 -12.72 -16.17 10.09
C ILE A 363 -12.66 -17.57 9.48
N GLY A 364 -11.67 -18.38 9.82
CA GLY A 364 -11.46 -19.69 9.20
C GLY A 364 -12.59 -20.67 9.48
N LEU A 365 -13.06 -20.77 10.72
CA LEU A 365 -14.20 -21.62 11.09
C LEU A 365 -15.52 -20.99 10.65
N GLY A 366 -15.74 -19.71 10.99
CA GLY A 366 -17.01 -19.03 10.75
C GLY A 366 -17.32 -18.89 9.27
N VAL A 367 -16.38 -18.46 8.44
CA VAL A 367 -16.59 -18.33 6.98
C VAL A 367 -16.83 -19.68 6.35
N THR A 368 -16.10 -20.73 6.76
CA THR A 368 -16.31 -22.09 6.26
C THR A 368 -17.71 -22.62 6.62
N MET A 369 -18.18 -22.35 7.84
CA MET A 369 -19.52 -22.72 8.27
C MET A 369 -20.60 -21.92 7.54
N VAL A 370 -20.44 -20.59 7.43
CA VAL A 370 -21.39 -19.71 6.73
C VAL A 370 -21.51 -20.11 5.26
N ALA A 371 -20.40 -20.37 4.59
CA ALA A 371 -20.37 -20.84 3.20
C ALA A 371 -21.04 -22.22 3.02
N SER A 372 -21.09 -23.06 4.06
CA SER A 372 -21.75 -24.37 4.01
C SER A 372 -23.25 -24.33 4.31
N ILE A 373 -23.79 -23.21 4.84
CA ILE A 373 -25.21 -23.07 5.20
C ILE A 373 -26.13 -23.32 4.00
N VAL A 374 -25.91 -22.63 2.88
CA VAL A 374 -26.75 -22.76 1.68
C VAL A 374 -26.77 -24.21 1.16
N PRO A 375 -25.62 -24.88 0.96
CA PRO A 375 -25.56 -26.31 0.65
C PRO A 375 -26.30 -27.19 1.67
N ALA A 376 -26.08 -26.95 2.97
CA ALA A 376 -26.68 -27.73 4.05
C ALA A 376 -28.21 -27.59 4.08
N MET A 377 -28.74 -26.39 3.82
CA MET A 377 -30.17 -26.16 3.71
C MET A 377 -30.77 -26.86 2.49
N ARG A 378 -30.08 -26.86 1.35
CA ARG A 378 -30.53 -27.59 0.15
C ARG A 378 -30.57 -29.09 0.40
N ALA A 379 -29.61 -29.65 1.14
CA ALA A 379 -29.61 -31.06 1.51
C ALA A 379 -30.86 -31.47 2.31
N ARG A 380 -31.41 -30.56 3.15
CA ARG A 380 -32.67 -30.82 3.91
C ARG A 380 -33.86 -31.08 2.99
N ARG A 381 -33.87 -30.54 1.79
CA ARG A 381 -35.00 -30.61 0.84
C ARG A 381 -34.98 -31.88 -0.02
N ILE A 382 -33.91 -32.68 0.02
CA ILE A 382 -33.81 -33.94 -0.73
C ILE A 382 -34.74 -34.97 -0.08
N THR A 383 -35.81 -35.41 -0.74
CA THR A 383 -36.72 -36.42 -0.18
C THR A 383 -36.20 -37.85 -0.44
N PRO A 384 -36.60 -38.86 0.37
CA PRO A 384 -36.20 -40.26 0.15
C PRO A 384 -36.60 -40.77 -1.24
N VAL A 385 -37.83 -40.44 -1.67
CA VAL A 385 -38.39 -40.83 -2.97
C VAL A 385 -37.66 -40.12 -4.12
N ALA A 386 -37.34 -38.84 -3.96
CA ALA A 386 -36.54 -38.08 -4.92
C ALA A 386 -35.17 -38.70 -5.17
N ALA A 387 -34.49 -39.12 -4.11
CA ALA A 387 -33.15 -39.67 -4.22
C ALA A 387 -33.08 -41.09 -4.82
N LEU A 388 -34.21 -41.80 -4.83
CA LEU A 388 -34.37 -43.13 -5.43
C LEU A 388 -35.00 -43.08 -6.84
N ALA A 389 -35.64 -41.97 -7.20
CA ALA A 389 -36.19 -41.73 -8.52
C ALA A 389 -35.06 -41.43 -9.53
N HIS A 390 -35.10 -42.09 -10.69
CA HIS A 390 -34.04 -42.06 -11.71
C HIS A 390 -33.85 -40.68 -12.39
N ASP A 391 -34.73 -39.71 -12.12
CA ASP A 391 -34.80 -38.42 -12.81
C ASP A 391 -35.07 -37.23 -11.86
N TYR A 392 -34.42 -37.17 -10.69
CA TYR A 392 -34.60 -36.02 -9.81
C TYR A 392 -34.00 -34.73 -10.39
N ARG A 393 -34.82 -34.00 -11.14
CA ARG A 393 -34.57 -32.62 -11.54
C ARG A 393 -35.05 -31.72 -10.41
N ILE A 394 -34.12 -31.21 -9.61
CA ILE A 394 -34.39 -30.10 -8.67
C ILE A 394 -35.18 -29.04 -9.43
N GLU A 395 -36.35 -28.63 -8.90
CA GLU A 395 -37.22 -27.61 -9.49
C GLU A 395 -36.39 -26.45 -10.02
N ARG A 396 -36.55 -26.18 -11.32
CA ARG A 396 -35.89 -25.05 -11.96
C ARG A 396 -36.51 -23.79 -11.35
N SER A 397 -35.83 -23.16 -10.40
CA SER A 397 -36.08 -21.73 -10.12
C SER A 397 -36.14 -21.02 -11.46
N GLY A 398 -37.26 -20.34 -11.73
CA GLY A 398 -37.50 -19.70 -13.01
C GLY A 398 -36.34 -18.77 -13.32
N TRP A 399 -35.78 -18.91 -14.52
CA TRP A 399 -34.76 -18.00 -15.05
C TRP A 399 -35.09 -16.52 -14.77
N ARG A 400 -36.37 -16.15 -14.96
CA ARG A 400 -36.91 -14.80 -14.74
C ARG A 400 -36.70 -14.31 -13.31
N MET A 401 -36.93 -15.16 -12.30
CA MET A 401 -36.74 -14.79 -10.90
C MET A 401 -35.26 -14.50 -10.59
N ARG A 402 -34.33 -15.25 -11.19
CA ARG A 402 -32.89 -14.97 -11.00
C ARG A 402 -32.44 -13.70 -11.67
N VAL A 403 -32.92 -13.42 -12.88
CA VAL A 403 -32.62 -12.17 -13.58
C VAL A 403 -33.24 -10.99 -12.82
N ALA A 404 -34.45 -11.14 -12.28
CA ALA A 404 -35.08 -10.12 -11.46
C ALA A 404 -34.34 -9.87 -10.15
N VAL A 405 -34.00 -10.93 -9.39
CA VAL A 405 -33.24 -10.81 -8.15
C VAL A 405 -31.84 -10.27 -8.41
N GLY A 406 -31.14 -10.81 -9.41
CA GLY A 406 -29.80 -10.35 -9.78
C GLY A 406 -29.81 -8.90 -10.25
N GLY A 407 -30.78 -8.50 -11.07
CA GLY A 407 -30.97 -7.13 -11.50
C GLY A 407 -31.30 -6.17 -10.36
N ALA A 408 -32.17 -6.57 -9.42
CA ALA A 408 -32.49 -5.77 -8.23
C ALA A 408 -31.27 -5.58 -7.32
N VAL A 409 -30.48 -6.64 -7.10
CA VAL A 409 -29.24 -6.57 -6.32
C VAL A 409 -28.19 -5.70 -7.02
N THR A 410 -28.03 -5.83 -8.34
CA THR A 410 -27.14 -4.95 -9.12
C THR A 410 -27.61 -3.50 -9.05
N ALA A 411 -28.91 -3.23 -9.18
CA ALA A 411 -29.46 -1.88 -9.08
C ALA A 411 -29.21 -1.26 -7.70
N LEU A 412 -29.38 -2.05 -6.62
CA LEU A 412 -29.05 -1.61 -5.26
C LEU A 412 -27.55 -1.29 -5.13
N GLY A 413 -26.68 -2.15 -5.65
CA GLY A 413 -25.23 -1.93 -5.61
C GLY A 413 -24.81 -0.69 -6.38
N VAL A 414 -25.37 -0.48 -7.58
CA VAL A 414 -25.14 0.71 -8.41
C VAL A 414 -25.68 1.97 -7.73
N ALA A 415 -26.83 1.91 -7.05
CA ALA A 415 -27.34 3.03 -6.28
C ALA A 415 -26.42 3.39 -5.11
N CYS A 416 -25.88 2.40 -4.39
CA CYS A 416 -24.87 2.63 -3.35
C CYS A 416 -23.58 3.23 -3.91
N LEU A 417 -23.10 2.74 -5.06
CA LEU A 417 -21.94 3.32 -5.77
C LEU A 417 -22.20 4.78 -6.17
N ALA A 418 -23.38 5.06 -6.73
CA ALA A 418 -23.75 6.42 -7.14
C ALA A 418 -23.85 7.38 -5.96
N LEU A 419 -24.39 6.93 -4.82
CA LEU A 419 -24.43 7.74 -3.59
C LEU A 419 -23.03 7.97 -3.00
N GLY A 420 -22.14 6.97 -3.09
CA GLY A 420 -20.74 7.13 -2.72
C GLY A 420 -20.04 8.15 -3.61
N MET A 421 -20.16 8.02 -4.93
CA MET A 421 -19.60 8.98 -5.91
C MET A 421 -20.16 10.40 -5.76
N ALA A 422 -21.41 10.53 -5.31
CA ALA A 422 -22.03 11.84 -5.07
C ALA A 422 -21.58 12.51 -3.75
N GLY A 423 -20.61 11.93 -3.02
CA GLY A 423 -20.07 12.52 -1.79
C GLY A 423 -21.09 12.58 -0.65
N VAL A 424 -22.11 11.70 -0.64
CA VAL A 424 -23.19 11.79 0.33
C VAL A 424 -22.73 11.28 1.71
N GLY A 425 -22.44 12.21 2.62
CA GLY A 425 -22.10 11.95 4.02
C GLY A 425 -20.63 12.17 4.34
N SER A 426 -20.16 11.61 5.46
CA SER A 426 -18.74 11.69 5.82
C SER A 426 -17.86 10.85 4.88
N ALA A 427 -16.55 11.13 4.80
CA ALA A 427 -15.59 10.34 4.02
C ALA A 427 -15.67 8.84 4.32
N ALA A 428 -15.83 8.46 5.59
CA ALA A 428 -16.01 7.06 5.99
C ALA A 428 -17.30 6.44 5.41
N THR A 429 -18.37 7.22 5.32
CA THR A 429 -19.64 6.80 4.73
C THR A 429 -19.50 6.64 3.22
N VAL A 430 -18.84 7.58 2.55
CA VAL A 430 -18.53 7.52 1.11
C VAL A 430 -17.73 6.26 0.78
N LEU A 431 -16.63 6.01 1.50
CA LEU A 431 -15.80 4.81 1.32
C LEU A 431 -16.60 3.52 1.58
N ALA A 432 -17.43 3.50 2.62
CA ALA A 432 -18.28 2.35 2.93
C ALA A 432 -19.34 2.10 1.83
N LEU A 433 -20.01 3.15 1.35
CA LEU A 433 -21.00 3.07 0.28
C LEU A 433 -20.37 2.60 -1.03
N THR A 434 -19.20 3.12 -1.39
CA THR A 434 -18.47 2.72 -2.59
C THR A 434 -18.01 1.26 -2.50
N GLY A 435 -17.37 0.87 -1.39
CA GLY A 435 -16.90 -0.50 -1.18
C GLY A 435 -18.03 -1.54 -1.11
N VAL A 436 -19.07 -1.27 -0.32
CA VAL A 436 -20.24 -2.16 -0.22
C VAL A 436 -21.02 -2.18 -1.53
N GLY A 437 -21.18 -1.03 -2.19
CA GLY A 437 -21.82 -0.90 -3.49
C GLY A 437 -21.10 -1.73 -4.56
N ALA A 438 -19.77 -1.71 -4.58
CA ALA A 438 -18.96 -2.53 -5.47
C ALA A 438 -19.19 -4.03 -5.23
N LEU A 439 -19.16 -4.47 -3.97
CA LEU A 439 -19.40 -5.87 -3.60
C LEU A 439 -20.82 -6.34 -3.97
N VAL A 440 -21.83 -5.52 -3.67
CA VAL A 440 -23.24 -5.82 -3.97
C VAL A 440 -23.47 -5.86 -5.48
N THR A 441 -22.88 -4.93 -6.23
CA THR A 441 -22.91 -4.91 -7.70
C THR A 441 -22.31 -6.20 -8.26
N PHE A 442 -21.13 -6.59 -7.77
CA PHE A 442 -20.48 -7.84 -8.15
C PHE A 442 -21.38 -9.06 -7.87
N VAL A 443 -21.98 -9.14 -6.68
CA VAL A 443 -22.89 -10.24 -6.31
C VAL A 443 -24.11 -10.29 -7.23
N GLY A 444 -24.72 -9.15 -7.54
CA GLY A 444 -25.87 -9.08 -8.46
C GLY A 444 -25.51 -9.55 -9.88
N ILE A 445 -24.34 -9.15 -10.38
CA ILE A 445 -23.83 -9.60 -11.69
C ILE A 445 -23.51 -11.10 -11.66
N ASN A 446 -22.91 -11.61 -10.59
CA ASN A 446 -22.62 -13.03 -10.42
C ASN A 446 -23.90 -13.88 -10.42
N VAL A 447 -24.96 -13.43 -9.73
CA VAL A 447 -26.28 -14.08 -9.72
C VAL A 447 -26.92 -14.09 -11.12
N SER A 448 -26.71 -13.01 -11.88
CA SER A 448 -27.20 -12.85 -13.26
C SER A 448 -26.34 -13.56 -14.31
N SER A 449 -25.09 -13.92 -13.99
CA SER A 449 -24.12 -14.49 -14.93
C SER A 449 -24.55 -15.78 -15.67
N PRO A 450 -25.38 -16.71 -15.11
CA PRO A 450 -25.92 -17.82 -15.89
C PRO A 450 -26.72 -17.36 -17.10
N ALA A 451 -27.20 -16.12 -17.08
CA ALA A 451 -27.96 -15.57 -18.17
C ALA A 451 -27.14 -15.16 -19.38
N ILE A 452 -25.98 -14.61 -19.08
CA ILE A 452 -25.02 -14.12 -20.06
C ILE A 452 -24.14 -15.27 -20.55
N ALA A 453 -23.97 -16.33 -19.74
CA ALA A 453 -23.09 -17.45 -20.05
C ALA A 453 -23.38 -18.13 -21.40
N ARG A 454 -24.64 -18.43 -21.72
CA ARG A 454 -24.97 -19.15 -22.97
C ARG A 454 -24.62 -18.37 -24.25
N PRO A 455 -25.05 -17.11 -24.44
CA PRO A 455 -24.68 -16.36 -25.64
C PRO A 455 -23.18 -16.10 -25.71
N VAL A 456 -22.54 -15.69 -24.62
CA VAL A 456 -21.11 -15.34 -24.62
C VAL A 456 -20.23 -16.55 -24.90
N VAL A 457 -20.46 -17.69 -24.26
CA VAL A 457 -19.72 -18.94 -24.53
C VAL A 457 -19.89 -19.40 -25.97
N ARG A 458 -21.06 -19.20 -26.58
CA ARG A 458 -21.25 -19.51 -27.99
C ARG A 458 -20.42 -18.61 -28.88
N VAL A 459 -20.22 -17.35 -28.54
CA VAL A 459 -19.37 -16.43 -29.31
C VAL A 459 -17.91 -16.79 -29.12
N LEU A 460 -17.45 -16.90 -27.87
CA LEU A 460 -16.06 -17.26 -27.51
C LEU A 460 -15.62 -18.62 -28.08
N GLY A 461 -16.53 -19.60 -28.14
CA GLY A 461 -16.22 -20.93 -28.68
C GLY A 461 -16.19 -21.02 -30.20
N ARG A 462 -16.65 -20.01 -30.96
CA ARG A 462 -16.62 -20.01 -32.44
C ARG A 462 -15.19 -20.11 -33.01
N PRO A 463 -14.23 -19.25 -32.64
CA PRO A 463 -12.86 -19.33 -33.15
C PRO A 463 -12.20 -20.66 -32.78
N ILE A 464 -12.42 -21.15 -31.56
CA ILE A 464 -11.90 -22.44 -31.12
C ILE A 464 -12.49 -23.60 -31.93
N GLN A 465 -13.77 -23.54 -32.27
CA GLN A 465 -14.40 -24.51 -33.17
C GLN A 465 -13.79 -24.46 -34.57
N ALA A 466 -13.53 -23.28 -35.12
CA ALA A 466 -12.93 -23.12 -36.44
C ALA A 466 -11.50 -23.67 -36.49
N LEU A 467 -10.68 -23.37 -35.48
CA LEU A 467 -9.26 -23.78 -35.42
C LEU A 467 -9.06 -25.26 -35.05
N PHE A 468 -9.90 -25.83 -34.18
CA PHE A 468 -9.68 -27.17 -33.61
C PHE A 468 -10.75 -28.20 -34.01
N GLY A 469 -11.65 -27.86 -34.92
CA GLY A 469 -12.66 -28.77 -35.48
C GLY A 469 -13.59 -29.39 -34.42
N MET A 470 -13.78 -30.71 -34.48
CA MET A 470 -14.74 -31.43 -33.63
C MET A 470 -14.50 -31.31 -32.13
N PRO A 471 -13.26 -31.46 -31.59
CA PRO A 471 -12.98 -31.18 -30.19
C PRO A 471 -13.40 -29.76 -29.73
N GLY A 472 -13.21 -28.75 -30.59
CA GLY A 472 -13.64 -27.37 -30.30
C GLY A 472 -15.15 -27.21 -30.33
N LYS A 473 -15.84 -27.84 -31.30
CA LYS A 473 -17.31 -27.89 -31.37
C LYS A 473 -17.91 -28.51 -30.11
N LEU A 474 -17.37 -29.67 -29.69
CA LEU A 474 -17.82 -30.37 -28.48
C LEU A 474 -17.61 -29.53 -27.22
N ALA A 475 -16.46 -28.88 -27.09
CA ALA A 475 -16.16 -27.97 -25.98
C ALA A 475 -17.18 -26.82 -25.89
N ARG A 476 -17.43 -26.13 -27.02
CA ARG A 476 -18.40 -25.03 -27.12
C ARG A 476 -19.82 -25.46 -26.76
N GLU A 477 -20.28 -26.58 -27.33
CA GLU A 477 -21.62 -27.09 -27.06
C GLU A 477 -21.78 -27.52 -25.60
N ASN A 478 -20.75 -28.15 -25.02
CA ASN A 478 -20.75 -28.57 -23.62
C ASN A 478 -20.84 -27.39 -22.66
N ALA A 479 -20.03 -26.35 -22.87
CA ALA A 479 -20.04 -25.15 -22.06
C ALA A 479 -21.36 -24.37 -22.20
N ALA A 480 -21.98 -24.36 -23.38
CA ALA A 480 -23.25 -23.67 -23.61
C ALA A 480 -24.49 -24.45 -23.10
N ARG A 481 -24.40 -25.77 -22.93
CA ARG A 481 -25.53 -26.64 -22.58
C ARG A 481 -26.00 -26.43 -21.13
N ASN A 482 -25.07 -26.13 -20.21
CA ASN A 482 -25.36 -25.95 -18.78
C ASN A 482 -24.91 -24.58 -18.24
N PRO A 483 -25.61 -23.49 -18.57
CA PRO A 483 -25.18 -22.12 -18.26
C PRO A 483 -24.96 -21.85 -16.76
N ARG A 484 -25.74 -22.50 -15.88
CA ARG A 484 -25.56 -22.39 -14.42
C ARG A 484 -24.22 -22.95 -13.95
N ARG A 485 -23.81 -24.09 -14.49
CA ARG A 485 -22.53 -24.74 -14.14
C ARG A 485 -21.37 -23.91 -14.67
N THR A 486 -21.48 -23.46 -15.92
CA THR A 486 -20.50 -22.56 -16.56
C THR A 486 -20.30 -21.29 -15.74
N ALA A 487 -21.39 -20.65 -15.34
CA ALA A 487 -21.37 -19.46 -14.50
C ALA A 487 -20.76 -19.70 -13.12
N SER A 488 -21.12 -20.79 -12.43
CA SER A 488 -20.53 -21.09 -11.11
C SER A 488 -19.03 -21.39 -11.21
N THR A 489 -18.59 -22.09 -12.25
CA THR A 489 -17.16 -22.38 -12.48
C THR A 489 -16.39 -21.10 -12.80
N ALA A 490 -16.94 -20.26 -13.67
CA ALA A 490 -16.33 -19.00 -14.07
C ALA A 490 -16.35 -17.95 -12.96
N GLY A 491 -17.30 -18.02 -12.02
CA GLY A 491 -17.50 -17.02 -10.97
C GLY A 491 -16.30 -16.84 -10.05
N ALA A 492 -15.54 -17.90 -9.74
CA ALA A 492 -14.36 -17.78 -8.89
C ALA A 492 -13.25 -16.98 -9.59
N LEU A 493 -13.04 -17.27 -10.88
CA LEU A 493 -12.10 -16.54 -11.73
C LEU A 493 -12.55 -15.10 -11.98
N MET A 494 -13.86 -14.92 -12.14
CA MET A 494 -14.47 -13.61 -12.30
C MET A 494 -14.13 -12.71 -11.11
N ILE A 495 -14.18 -13.20 -9.86
CA ILE A 495 -13.79 -12.40 -8.68
C ILE A 495 -12.34 -11.91 -8.80
N GLY A 496 -11.39 -12.84 -9.00
CA GLY A 496 -9.96 -12.49 -9.05
C GLY A 496 -9.65 -11.52 -10.20
N VAL A 497 -10.18 -11.79 -11.40
CA VAL A 497 -9.96 -10.91 -12.57
C VAL A 497 -10.69 -9.57 -12.42
N THR A 498 -11.84 -9.52 -11.74
CA THR A 498 -12.52 -8.25 -11.44
C THR A 498 -11.63 -7.34 -10.61
N LEU A 499 -11.03 -7.87 -9.55
CA LEU A 499 -10.19 -7.08 -8.66
C LEU A 499 -8.89 -6.65 -9.35
N MET A 500 -8.27 -7.53 -10.13
CA MET A 500 -7.11 -7.18 -10.95
C MET A 500 -7.45 -6.08 -11.96
N ALA A 501 -8.57 -6.20 -12.68
CA ALA A 501 -8.99 -5.20 -13.65
C ALA A 501 -9.38 -3.86 -13.01
N THR A 502 -10.06 -3.88 -11.85
CA THR A 502 -10.40 -2.68 -11.07
C THR A 502 -9.12 -1.91 -10.71
N THR A 503 -8.15 -2.63 -10.15
CA THR A 503 -6.88 -2.04 -9.73
C THR A 503 -6.06 -1.55 -10.93
N ALA A 504 -6.07 -2.27 -12.05
CA ALA A 504 -5.36 -1.83 -13.25
C ALA A 504 -5.96 -0.54 -13.83
N VAL A 505 -7.28 -0.37 -13.81
CA VAL A 505 -7.95 0.86 -14.25
C VAL A 505 -7.63 2.01 -13.31
N VAL A 506 -7.77 1.81 -12.00
CA VAL A 506 -7.42 2.85 -11.00
C VAL A 506 -5.95 3.22 -11.10
N GLY A 507 -5.04 2.24 -11.18
CA GLY A 507 -3.61 2.50 -11.27
C GLY A 507 -3.17 3.16 -12.57
N ALA A 508 -3.79 2.81 -13.69
CA ALA A 508 -3.57 3.52 -14.94
C ALA A 508 -4.12 4.95 -14.90
N SER A 509 -5.29 5.15 -14.26
CA SER A 509 -5.87 6.49 -14.06
C SER A 509 -4.97 7.36 -13.20
N VAL A 510 -4.47 6.84 -12.07
CA VAL A 510 -3.52 7.55 -11.20
C VAL A 510 -2.23 7.85 -11.95
N ARG A 511 -1.64 6.87 -12.65
CA ARG A 511 -0.40 7.08 -13.42
C ARG A 511 -0.59 8.16 -14.49
N ASN A 512 -1.69 8.12 -15.24
CA ASN A 512 -1.97 9.11 -16.27
C ASN A 512 -2.28 10.48 -15.66
N SER A 513 -3.03 10.55 -14.55
CA SER A 513 -3.30 11.81 -13.86
C SER A 513 -2.01 12.47 -13.36
N VAL A 514 -1.09 11.69 -12.77
CA VAL A 514 0.25 12.17 -12.39
C VAL A 514 1.05 12.60 -13.62
N SER A 515 1.02 11.81 -14.70
CA SER A 515 1.67 12.14 -15.98
C SER A 515 1.17 13.45 -16.57
N ASP A 516 -0.15 13.62 -16.61
CA ASP A 516 -0.82 14.76 -17.22
C ASP A 516 -0.54 16.00 -16.37
N ALA A 517 -0.66 15.89 -15.05
CA ALA A 517 -0.26 16.95 -14.13
C ALA A 517 1.21 17.36 -14.30
N LEU A 518 2.14 16.42 -14.43
CA LEU A 518 3.55 16.74 -14.68
C LEU A 518 3.80 17.32 -16.10
N THR A 519 2.87 17.12 -17.04
CA THR A 519 2.97 17.65 -18.41
C THR A 519 2.35 19.05 -18.51
N ASP A 520 1.28 19.28 -17.79
CA ASP A 520 0.52 20.52 -17.87
C ASP A 520 0.99 21.53 -16.83
N ALA A 521 1.29 21.09 -15.60
CA ALA A 521 1.63 21.97 -14.47
C ALA A 521 3.12 22.29 -14.33
N VAL A 522 4.01 21.67 -15.11
CA VAL A 522 5.46 21.89 -15.01
C VAL A 522 5.95 22.73 -16.19
N SER A 523 6.45 23.93 -15.89
CA SER A 523 7.13 24.78 -16.87
C SER A 523 8.66 24.66 -16.77
N ALA A 524 9.17 24.28 -15.59
CA ALA A 524 10.59 24.10 -15.33
C ALA A 524 11.23 22.99 -16.18
N ASP A 525 12.50 23.19 -16.50
CA ASP A 525 13.30 22.29 -17.34
C ASP A 525 13.99 21.21 -16.51
N TYR A 526 14.47 21.59 -15.33
CA TYR A 526 15.18 20.72 -14.40
C TYR A 526 14.56 20.76 -13.00
N PHE A 527 14.68 19.64 -12.32
CA PHE A 527 14.26 19.41 -10.95
C PHE A 527 15.45 19.05 -10.08
N ILE A 528 15.51 19.67 -8.92
CA ILE A 528 16.56 19.46 -7.93
C ILE A 528 15.93 18.85 -6.70
N ARG A 529 16.44 17.68 -6.29
CA ARG A 529 15.93 16.99 -5.11
C ARG A 529 17.02 16.15 -4.47
N SER A 530 16.79 15.76 -3.22
CA SER A 530 17.64 14.72 -2.62
C SER A 530 17.37 13.36 -3.26
N GLU A 531 18.41 12.61 -3.53
CA GLU A 531 18.35 11.21 -3.91
C GLU A 531 17.63 10.41 -2.81
N GLY A 532 16.65 9.59 -3.18
CA GLY A 532 15.84 8.84 -2.20
C GLY A 532 14.71 9.63 -1.50
N SER A 533 14.54 10.94 -1.76
CA SER A 533 13.39 11.75 -1.27
C SER A 533 12.02 11.15 -1.61
N GLN A 534 11.96 10.29 -2.62
CA GLN A 534 10.80 9.49 -3.00
C GLN A 534 10.26 8.61 -1.85
N PHE A 535 11.13 8.13 -0.96
CA PHE A 535 10.78 7.24 0.15
C PHE A 535 10.60 8.00 1.48
N ASP A 536 11.28 9.14 1.62
CA ASP A 536 11.11 10.05 2.76
C ASP A 536 10.89 11.48 2.24
N PRO A 537 9.62 11.89 2.05
CA PRO A 537 9.26 13.24 1.61
C PRO A 537 9.68 14.36 2.57
N ALA A 538 10.20 14.03 3.76
CA ALA A 538 10.79 14.98 4.68
C ALA A 538 12.29 15.23 4.44
N THR A 539 12.90 14.54 3.48
CA THR A 539 14.31 14.71 3.12
C THR A 539 14.48 15.96 2.26
N GLY A 540 15.14 16.98 2.79
CA GLY A 540 15.56 18.17 2.05
C GLY A 540 17.06 18.21 1.78
N PHE A 541 17.49 19.18 0.98
CA PHE A 541 18.88 19.48 0.64
C PHE A 541 19.26 20.91 1.05
N PRO A 542 20.56 21.23 1.10
CA PRO A 542 21.02 22.53 1.59
C PRO A 542 20.54 23.70 0.77
N ALA A 543 20.21 24.80 1.46
CA ALA A 543 19.83 26.07 0.82
C ALA A 543 20.89 26.55 -0.17
N GLN A 544 22.17 26.33 0.16
CA GLN A 544 23.32 26.69 -0.69
C GLN A 544 23.23 26.11 -2.11
N VAL A 545 22.60 24.95 -2.30
CA VAL A 545 22.43 24.37 -3.64
C VAL A 545 21.65 25.32 -4.55
N MET A 546 20.59 25.95 -4.03
CA MET A 546 19.75 26.85 -4.81
C MET A 546 20.46 28.17 -5.09
N ASP A 547 21.27 28.66 -4.14
CA ASP A 547 22.10 29.83 -4.31
C ASP A 547 23.17 29.59 -5.40
N ASP A 548 23.91 28.48 -5.31
CA ASP A 548 24.96 28.11 -6.27
C ASP A 548 24.39 27.84 -7.68
N LEU A 549 23.15 27.35 -7.78
CA LEU A 549 22.44 27.21 -9.07
C LEU A 549 21.97 28.56 -9.60
N GLY A 550 21.47 29.46 -8.75
CA GLY A 550 21.04 30.81 -9.13
C GLY A 550 22.17 31.67 -9.71
N ASP A 551 23.42 31.40 -9.31
CA ASP A 551 24.62 32.06 -9.84
C ASP A 551 25.03 31.58 -11.26
N LEU A 552 24.42 30.53 -11.80
CA LEU A 552 24.74 30.02 -13.12
C LEU A 552 24.08 30.86 -14.22
N ASP A 553 24.88 31.57 -15.03
CA ASP A 553 24.43 32.35 -16.20
C ASP A 553 23.59 31.55 -17.23
N ILE A 554 23.64 30.22 -17.19
CA ILE A 554 22.87 29.34 -18.10
C ILE A 554 21.41 29.14 -17.64
N LEU A 555 21.11 29.46 -16.39
CA LEU A 555 19.77 29.38 -15.80
C LEU A 555 19.15 30.77 -15.77
N GLU A 556 17.89 30.87 -16.17
CA GLU A 556 17.13 32.12 -16.15
C GLU A 556 16.59 32.41 -14.75
N SER A 557 16.07 31.36 -14.10
CA SER A 557 15.55 31.44 -12.75
C SER A 557 15.59 30.07 -12.09
N VAL A 558 15.64 30.07 -10.75
CA VAL A 558 15.70 28.89 -9.90
C VAL A 558 14.76 29.12 -8.72
N VAL A 559 13.86 28.17 -8.43
CA VAL A 559 12.88 28.29 -7.35
C VAL A 559 13.00 27.11 -6.41
N GLY A 560 13.19 27.39 -5.13
CA GLY A 560 13.21 26.40 -4.06
C GLY A 560 11.87 26.31 -3.34
N TYR A 561 11.44 25.08 -3.08
CA TYR A 561 10.19 24.76 -2.40
C TYR A 561 10.46 24.12 -1.05
N ARG A 562 9.71 24.57 -0.04
CA ARG A 562 9.74 23.98 1.32
C ARG A 562 8.38 23.41 1.64
N VAL A 563 8.36 22.39 2.50
CA VAL A 563 7.13 21.71 2.90
C VAL A 563 7.19 21.49 4.41
N ALA A 564 6.14 21.85 5.14
CA ALA A 564 5.95 21.54 6.55
C ALA A 564 4.68 20.71 6.71
N PHE A 565 4.80 19.58 7.39
CA PHE A 565 3.65 18.71 7.65
C PHE A 565 2.97 19.18 8.93
N GLY A 566 1.80 19.80 8.78
CA GLY A 566 1.18 20.59 9.83
C GLY A 566 1.86 21.93 10.09
N GLY A 567 2.39 22.60 9.06
CA GLY A 567 3.08 23.89 9.20
C GLY A 567 2.23 25.03 9.76
N MET A 568 0.90 24.90 9.83
CA MET A 568 0.02 25.88 10.49
C MET A 568 -1.29 25.24 10.96
N VAL A 569 -2.03 25.93 11.83
CA VAL A 569 -3.42 25.60 12.19
C VAL A 569 -4.36 26.67 11.65
N VAL A 570 -5.38 26.22 10.91
CA VAL A 570 -6.47 27.06 10.40
C VAL A 570 -7.80 26.43 10.81
N GLY A 571 -8.67 27.20 11.47
CA GLY A 571 -9.98 26.71 11.94
C GLY A 571 -9.89 25.53 12.92
N GLY A 572 -8.82 25.47 13.73
CA GLY A 572 -8.57 24.39 14.68
C GLY A 572 -8.11 23.07 14.05
N GLN A 573 -7.76 23.07 12.76
CA GLN A 573 -7.20 21.92 12.06
C GLN A 573 -5.78 22.22 11.61
N SER A 574 -4.88 21.25 11.82
CA SER A 574 -3.51 21.28 11.29
C SER A 574 -3.53 21.19 9.76
N ARG A 575 -2.72 22.02 9.10
CA ARG A 575 -2.61 22.13 7.64
C ARG A 575 -1.15 21.99 7.21
N ASP A 576 -0.94 21.19 6.18
CA ASP A 576 0.35 21.13 5.50
C ASP A 576 0.57 22.43 4.73
N LEU A 577 1.78 22.95 4.83
CA LEU A 577 2.18 24.24 4.29
C LEU A 577 3.30 24.04 3.28
N VAL A 578 3.16 24.62 2.10
CA VAL A 578 4.22 24.70 1.09
C VAL A 578 4.67 26.14 0.99
N SER A 579 5.97 26.39 0.85
CA SER A 579 6.48 27.72 0.49
C SER A 579 7.23 27.69 -0.83
N ALA A 580 7.14 28.79 -1.58
CA ALA A 580 7.90 29.07 -2.78
C ALA A 580 8.05 30.60 -2.93
N ASP A 581 8.92 31.04 -3.83
CA ASP A 581 9.03 32.46 -4.17
C ASP A 581 7.83 32.89 -5.02
N PHE A 582 6.97 33.75 -4.49
CA PHE A 582 5.74 34.19 -5.18
C PHE A 582 6.00 34.89 -6.51
N ASP A 583 7.14 35.57 -6.67
CA ASP A 583 7.46 36.31 -7.88
C ASP A 583 7.86 35.39 -9.04
N ALA A 584 8.45 34.22 -8.73
CA ALA A 584 9.01 33.31 -9.73
C ALA A 584 8.24 31.98 -9.87
N VAL A 585 7.38 31.61 -8.91
CA VAL A 585 6.76 30.28 -8.88
C VAL A 585 5.90 29.97 -10.11
N GLU A 586 5.15 30.96 -10.63
CA GLU A 586 4.29 30.80 -11.81
C GLU A 586 5.10 30.60 -13.11
N GLU A 587 6.36 31.02 -13.16
CA GLU A 587 7.26 30.76 -14.30
C GLU A 587 7.77 29.31 -14.32
N HIS A 588 7.85 28.69 -13.14
CA HIS A 588 8.36 27.32 -12.97
C HIS A 588 7.24 26.29 -13.01
N LEU A 589 6.07 26.63 -12.48
CA LEU A 589 4.94 25.72 -12.35
C LEU A 589 3.62 26.43 -12.66
N ASP A 590 2.77 25.81 -13.46
CA ASP A 590 1.40 26.28 -13.71
C ASP A 590 0.44 25.56 -12.76
N GLY A 591 0.00 26.25 -11.71
CA GLY A 591 -0.98 25.68 -10.76
C GLY A 591 -2.42 25.74 -11.24
N GLY A 592 -2.69 26.28 -12.43
CA GLY A 592 -4.06 26.53 -12.88
C GLY A 592 -4.74 27.60 -12.02
N VAL A 593 -4.13 28.78 -11.87
CA VAL A 593 -4.72 29.89 -11.12
C VAL A 593 -6.04 30.31 -11.77
N ILE A 594 -7.14 30.09 -11.06
CA ILE A 594 -8.50 30.40 -11.52
C ILE A 594 -8.98 31.79 -11.05
N SER A 595 -8.39 32.32 -9.97
CA SER A 595 -8.72 33.63 -9.43
C SER A 595 -7.52 34.24 -8.71
N GLY A 596 -7.33 35.56 -8.84
CA GLY A 596 -6.21 36.27 -8.22
C GLY A 596 -4.90 36.11 -8.99
N SER A 597 -3.78 36.31 -8.30
CA SER A 597 -2.42 36.12 -8.82
C SER A 597 -1.49 35.84 -7.64
N ILE A 598 -0.63 34.83 -7.75
CA ILE A 598 0.26 34.45 -6.64
C ILE A 598 1.30 35.56 -6.42
N ALA A 599 1.89 36.06 -7.50
CA ALA A 599 2.84 37.18 -7.49
C ALA A 599 2.26 38.51 -6.95
N ALA A 600 0.94 38.65 -6.88
CA ALA A 600 0.29 39.83 -6.29
C ALA A 600 0.10 39.71 -4.76
N GLY A 601 0.38 38.54 -4.18
CA GLY A 601 0.31 38.29 -2.75
C GLY A 601 1.40 39.05 -1.99
N ASP A 602 1.06 39.55 -0.80
CA ASP A 602 2.05 40.13 0.11
C ASP A 602 2.97 39.01 0.63
N PRO A 603 4.31 39.11 0.52
CA PRO A 603 5.23 38.03 0.95
C PRO A 603 5.13 37.65 2.44
N LEU A 604 4.60 38.52 3.30
CA LEU A 604 4.50 38.27 4.74
C LEU A 604 3.06 38.00 5.21
N THR A 605 2.05 38.12 4.35
CA THR A 605 0.65 37.90 4.75
C THR A 605 -0.22 37.25 3.67
N GLY A 606 0.29 37.05 2.46
CA GLY A 606 -0.40 36.43 1.35
C GLY A 606 -0.42 34.90 1.44
N VAL A 607 -1.55 34.31 1.05
CA VAL A 607 -1.68 32.86 0.90
C VAL A 607 -2.40 32.52 -0.41
N ALA A 608 -1.85 31.60 -1.18
CA ALA A 608 -2.51 31.01 -2.32
C ALA A 608 -3.14 29.67 -1.90
N LEU A 609 -4.42 29.48 -2.21
CA LEU A 609 -5.21 28.34 -1.77
C LEU A 609 -5.58 27.43 -2.95
N HIS A 610 -5.54 26.13 -2.72
CA HIS A 610 -6.20 25.21 -3.63
C HIS A 610 -7.73 25.42 -3.59
N VAL A 611 -8.43 25.03 -4.66
CA VAL A 611 -9.90 25.17 -4.76
C VAL A 611 -10.64 24.42 -3.64
N ASP A 612 -10.17 23.23 -3.25
CA ASP A 612 -10.79 22.42 -2.20
C ASP A 612 -10.91 23.17 -0.85
N PRO A 613 -9.81 23.65 -0.22
CA PRO A 613 -9.91 24.41 1.03
C PRO A 613 -10.63 25.75 0.87
N ALA A 614 -10.56 26.39 -0.30
CA ALA A 614 -11.30 27.63 -0.56
C ALA A 614 -12.82 27.38 -0.57
N GLU A 615 -13.29 26.31 -1.20
CA GLU A 615 -14.71 25.92 -1.18
C GLU A 615 -15.17 25.43 0.20
N ASP A 616 -14.37 24.60 0.87
CA ASP A 616 -14.67 24.06 2.20
C ASP A 616 -14.83 25.16 3.26
N LEU A 617 -14.01 26.21 3.17
CA LEU A 617 -14.05 27.36 4.09
C LEU A 617 -14.90 28.53 3.58
N GLY A 618 -15.36 28.47 2.32
CA GLY A 618 -16.13 29.54 1.68
C GLY A 618 -15.34 30.84 1.47
N LEU A 619 -14.05 30.73 1.16
CA LEU A 619 -13.13 31.85 0.97
C LEU A 619 -12.98 32.23 -0.50
N SER A 620 -12.87 33.54 -0.76
CA SER A 620 -12.57 34.13 -2.07
C SER A 620 -11.28 34.96 -2.01
N VAL A 621 -10.72 35.30 -3.17
CA VAL A 621 -9.54 36.18 -3.25
C VAL A 621 -9.83 37.53 -2.58
N GLY A 622 -8.92 37.96 -1.70
CA GLY A 622 -9.03 39.15 -0.87
C GLY A 622 -9.67 38.92 0.50
N ASP A 623 -10.28 37.74 0.74
CA ASP A 623 -10.74 37.38 2.08
C ASP A 623 -9.54 37.08 2.99
N THR A 624 -9.77 37.19 4.29
CA THR A 624 -8.74 36.97 5.32
C THR A 624 -9.08 35.78 6.21
N LEU A 625 -8.07 35.06 6.65
CA LEU A 625 -8.18 33.96 7.61
C LEU A 625 -7.09 34.06 8.66
N GLU A 626 -7.36 33.58 9.87
CA GLU A 626 -6.34 33.48 10.92
C GLU A 626 -5.64 32.12 10.82
N ALA A 627 -4.30 32.16 10.76
CA ALA A 627 -3.44 31.00 10.80
C ALA A 627 -2.50 31.11 11.99
N THR A 628 -2.45 30.08 12.82
CA THR A 628 -1.47 29.98 13.92
C THR A 628 -0.30 29.12 13.44
N PHE A 629 0.92 29.61 13.63
CA PHE A 629 2.16 28.94 13.23
C PHE A 629 2.79 28.16 14.41
N PRO A 630 3.83 27.33 14.17
CA PRO A 630 4.46 26.51 15.20
C PRO A 630 5.06 27.33 16.35
N ASP A 631 5.52 28.55 16.08
CA ASP A 631 5.99 29.52 17.08
C ASP A 631 4.87 30.08 17.99
N ASN A 632 3.63 29.62 17.81
CA ASN A 632 2.41 30.08 18.47
C ASN A 632 1.99 31.52 18.10
N GLU A 633 2.60 32.13 17.09
CA GLU A 633 2.14 33.40 16.55
C GLU A 633 0.92 33.17 15.65
N THR A 634 -0.10 34.02 15.79
CA THR A 634 -1.27 34.00 14.92
C THR A 634 -1.21 35.17 13.95
N VAL A 635 -1.18 34.86 12.67
CA VAL A 635 -1.10 35.82 11.57
C VAL A 635 -2.42 35.83 10.82
N THR A 636 -2.89 37.02 10.46
CA THR A 636 -4.02 37.17 9.53
C THR A 636 -3.50 37.07 8.10
N LEU A 637 -3.78 35.95 7.45
CA LEU A 637 -3.42 35.71 6.06
C LEU A 637 -4.52 36.22 5.13
N THR A 638 -4.14 36.78 3.99
CA THR A 638 -5.04 37.25 2.94
C THR A 638 -4.94 36.34 1.72
N VAL A 639 -6.08 35.87 1.21
CA VAL A 639 -6.11 34.99 0.04
C VAL A 639 -5.69 35.77 -1.20
N ALA A 640 -4.49 35.49 -1.71
CA ALA A 640 -3.90 36.14 -2.88
C ALA A 640 -4.38 35.50 -4.19
N ALA A 641 -4.50 34.18 -4.20
CA ALA A 641 -4.91 33.42 -5.38
C ALA A 641 -5.65 32.12 -4.99
N ILE A 642 -6.46 31.62 -5.93
CA ILE A 642 -7.06 30.29 -5.87
C ILE A 642 -6.63 29.50 -7.10
N TYR A 643 -6.14 28.27 -6.92
CA TYR A 643 -5.60 27.41 -7.97
C TYR A 643 -6.20 26.00 -7.93
N THR A 644 -6.02 25.22 -9.01
CA THR A 644 -6.65 23.89 -9.18
C THR A 644 -5.70 22.72 -9.09
N ASP A 645 -4.39 22.93 -9.26
CA ASP A 645 -3.41 21.84 -9.28
C ASP A 645 -2.62 21.78 -7.96
N ALA A 646 -3.07 20.93 -7.05
CA ALA A 646 -2.44 20.71 -5.74
C ALA A 646 -1.18 19.83 -5.76
N ILE A 647 -0.84 19.22 -6.91
CA ILE A 647 0.16 18.15 -6.97
C ILE A 647 1.55 18.63 -6.55
N ILE A 648 1.88 19.91 -6.78
CA ILE A 648 3.17 20.48 -6.40
C ILE A 648 3.01 21.62 -5.37
N TYR A 649 1.98 22.48 -5.49
CA TYR A 649 1.72 23.56 -4.54
C TYR A 649 1.11 23.12 -3.20
N GLY A 650 0.72 21.85 -3.09
CA GLY A 650 -0.06 21.38 -1.95
C GLY A 650 -1.45 22.04 -1.94
N ASN A 651 -2.03 22.20 -0.75
CA ASN A 651 -3.31 22.88 -0.59
C ASN A 651 -3.17 24.35 -0.13
N TRP A 652 -2.00 24.70 0.41
CA TRP A 652 -1.71 25.98 1.04
C TRP A 652 -0.29 26.38 0.65
N LEU A 653 -0.19 27.45 -0.14
CA LEU A 653 1.07 27.99 -0.62
C LEU A 653 1.30 29.38 -0.04
N VAL A 654 2.48 29.60 0.56
CA VAL A 654 2.91 30.89 1.12
C VAL A 654 4.28 31.29 0.55
N ASP A 655 4.66 32.55 0.73
CA ASP A 655 5.97 32.99 0.29
C ASP A 655 7.08 32.50 1.22
N ASN A 656 8.29 32.37 0.69
CA ASN A 656 9.48 32.01 1.47
C ASN A 656 9.77 33.01 2.61
N ALA A 657 9.41 34.29 2.47
CA ALA A 657 9.59 35.30 3.51
C ALA A 657 8.71 35.02 4.75
N LEU A 658 7.43 34.68 4.57
CA LEU A 658 6.56 34.27 5.67
C LEU A 658 7.06 32.98 6.33
N TRP A 659 7.54 32.03 5.52
CA TRP A 659 8.14 30.79 6.04
C TRP A 659 9.34 31.09 6.96
N GLU A 660 10.28 31.92 6.52
CA GLU A 660 11.49 32.25 7.28
C GLU A 660 11.19 33.00 8.58
N GLN A 661 10.06 33.69 8.66
CA GLN A 661 9.62 34.39 9.87
C GLN A 661 9.13 33.42 10.95
N HIS A 662 8.38 32.38 10.57
CA HIS A 662 7.62 31.55 11.51
C HIS A 662 8.09 30.10 11.63
N LEU A 663 8.91 29.61 10.68
CA LEU A 663 9.44 28.26 10.68
C LEU A 663 10.98 28.27 10.75
N SER A 664 11.53 27.41 11.62
CA SER A 664 12.99 27.37 11.86
C SER A 664 13.79 26.60 10.81
N ARG A 665 13.12 25.84 9.92
CA ARG A 665 13.78 25.02 8.90
C ARG A 665 14.19 25.86 7.69
N ARG A 666 15.42 25.64 7.21
CA ARG A 666 15.99 26.36 6.06
C ARG A 666 16.22 25.50 4.82
N ASP A 667 16.20 24.18 4.98
CA ASP A 667 16.39 23.23 3.89
C ASP A 667 15.25 23.29 2.86
N TYR A 668 15.58 23.08 1.60
CA TYR A 668 14.61 22.91 0.53
C TYR A 668 14.31 21.44 0.34
N ARG A 669 13.05 21.08 0.12
CA ARG A 669 12.67 19.69 -0.18
C ARG A 669 12.72 19.39 -1.66
N PHE A 670 12.57 20.43 -2.46
CA PHE A 670 12.46 20.36 -3.89
C PHE A 670 12.90 21.69 -4.49
N GLY A 671 13.44 21.66 -5.69
CA GLY A 671 13.84 22.84 -6.44
C GLY A 671 13.54 22.66 -7.92
N THR A 672 13.34 23.77 -8.61
CA THR A 672 13.14 23.83 -10.05
C THR A 672 14.10 24.84 -10.67
N ALA A 673 14.51 24.59 -11.90
CA ALA A 673 15.35 25.49 -12.68
C ALA A 673 14.83 25.61 -14.11
N VAL A 674 14.87 26.83 -14.65
CA VAL A 674 14.52 27.17 -16.03
C VAL A 674 15.79 27.56 -16.76
N VAL A 675 16.01 27.00 -17.95
CA VAL A 675 17.22 27.25 -18.76
C VAL A 675 17.02 28.49 -19.63
N ALA A 676 17.95 29.43 -19.53
CA ALA A 676 17.89 30.68 -20.26
C ALA A 676 17.87 30.47 -21.78
N GLY A 677 16.82 30.99 -22.44
CA GLY A 677 16.67 30.95 -23.89
C GLY A 677 16.28 29.58 -24.48
N LEU A 678 15.99 28.57 -23.65
CA LEU A 678 15.57 27.25 -24.14
C LEU A 678 14.19 27.31 -24.80
N GLY A 679 13.25 28.07 -24.23
CA GLY A 679 11.90 28.26 -24.80
C GLY A 679 11.92 28.84 -26.21
N ASP A 680 12.78 29.83 -26.45
CA ASP A 680 12.97 30.45 -27.77
C ASP A 680 13.53 29.46 -28.80
N LEU A 681 14.48 28.61 -28.39
CA LEU A 681 15.08 27.58 -29.24
C LEU A 681 14.10 26.44 -29.55
N ALA A 682 13.26 26.06 -28.58
CA ALA A 682 12.26 25.01 -28.73
C ALA A 682 11.16 25.36 -29.75
N ALA A 683 10.90 26.66 -29.95
CA ALA A 683 9.90 27.14 -30.89
C ALA A 683 10.30 26.99 -32.38
N ASP A 684 11.60 26.84 -32.68
CA ASP A 684 12.10 26.68 -34.06
C ASP A 684 12.73 25.29 -34.30
N PRO A 685 12.06 24.39 -35.06
CA PRO A 685 12.58 23.07 -35.40
C PRO A 685 13.94 23.08 -36.12
N GLN A 686 14.35 24.20 -36.73
CA GLN A 686 15.66 24.33 -37.39
C GLN A 686 16.81 24.48 -36.38
N LEU A 687 16.51 24.88 -35.15
CA LEU A 687 17.47 25.09 -34.07
C LEU A 687 17.59 23.89 -33.11
N ALA A 688 17.00 22.75 -33.45
CA ALA A 688 17.03 21.53 -32.61
C ALA A 688 18.45 21.09 -32.19
N ARG A 689 19.48 21.36 -33.00
CA ARG A 689 20.88 21.08 -32.62
C ARG A 689 21.37 22.02 -31.52
N SER A 690 21.08 23.31 -31.64
CA SER A 690 21.45 24.32 -30.64
C SER A 690 20.67 24.11 -29.34
N GLN A 691 19.40 23.68 -29.44
CA GLN A 691 18.61 23.25 -28.29
C GLN A 691 19.28 22.06 -27.58
N ALA A 692 19.65 21.00 -28.31
CA ALA A 692 20.31 19.84 -27.72
C ALA A 692 21.66 20.19 -27.07
N GLU A 693 22.44 21.07 -27.71
CA GLU A 693 23.72 21.55 -27.16
C GLU A 693 23.53 22.39 -25.88
N LEU A 694 22.48 23.22 -25.82
CA LEU A 694 22.16 23.98 -24.62
C LEU A 694 21.71 23.07 -23.48
N LEU A 695 20.87 22.07 -23.76
CA LEU A 695 20.44 21.07 -22.77
C LEU A 695 21.64 20.28 -22.23
N GLU A 696 22.53 19.79 -23.10
CA GLU A 696 23.75 19.06 -22.67
C GLU A 696 24.64 19.94 -21.78
N ARG A 697 24.83 21.21 -22.14
CA ARG A 697 25.61 22.17 -21.32
C ARG A 697 24.93 22.47 -19.98
N SER A 698 23.61 22.58 -19.96
CA SER A 698 22.83 22.83 -18.75
C SER A 698 22.89 21.64 -17.80
N GLU A 699 22.74 20.43 -18.33
CA GLU A 699 22.86 19.18 -17.58
C GLU A 699 24.24 19.04 -16.94
N ILE A 700 25.31 19.32 -17.70
CA ILE A 700 26.68 19.29 -17.17
C ILE A 700 26.87 20.35 -16.07
N ALA A 701 26.42 21.58 -16.29
CA ALA A 701 26.57 22.65 -15.31
C ALA A 701 25.81 22.35 -14.00
N ILE A 702 24.56 21.88 -14.10
CA ILE A 702 23.77 21.47 -12.94
C ILE A 702 24.43 20.28 -12.24
N ALA A 703 24.88 19.26 -12.99
CA ALA A 703 25.52 18.09 -12.42
C ALA A 703 26.84 18.45 -11.71
N GLU A 704 27.65 19.37 -12.25
CA GLU A 704 28.88 19.84 -11.61
C GLU A 704 28.59 20.60 -10.31
N THR A 705 27.58 21.49 -10.29
CA THR A 705 27.16 22.20 -9.07
C THR A 705 26.64 21.21 -8.02
N VAL A 706 25.75 20.31 -8.42
CA VAL A 706 25.12 19.33 -7.54
C VAL A 706 26.12 18.26 -7.05
N ALA A 707 27.19 17.98 -7.80
CA ALA A 707 28.25 17.07 -7.36
C ALA A 707 29.01 17.57 -6.10
N GLY A 708 28.98 18.88 -5.83
CA GLY A 708 29.45 19.45 -4.56
C GLY A 708 28.57 19.09 -3.35
N PHE A 709 27.37 18.55 -3.60
CA PHE A 709 26.37 18.16 -2.61
C PHE A 709 25.93 16.70 -2.82
N PRO A 710 26.79 15.72 -2.53
CA PRO A 710 26.47 14.31 -2.76
C PRO A 710 25.10 13.85 -2.21
N GLY A 711 24.35 13.15 -3.05
CA GLY A 711 22.98 12.74 -2.75
C GLY A 711 21.93 13.85 -2.96
N VAL A 712 22.31 14.99 -3.55
CA VAL A 712 21.42 15.83 -4.32
C VAL A 712 21.55 15.40 -5.78
N ILE A 713 20.44 15.42 -6.52
CA ILE A 713 20.39 15.10 -7.94
C ILE A 713 19.63 16.18 -8.69
N GLY A 714 20.14 16.53 -9.87
CA GLY A 714 19.44 17.32 -10.87
C GLY A 714 18.90 16.39 -11.94
N GLU A 715 17.59 16.35 -12.12
CA GLU A 715 16.91 15.53 -13.12
C GLU A 715 16.22 16.44 -14.12
N ASN A 716 16.31 16.09 -15.40
CA ASN A 716 15.47 16.79 -16.38
C ASN A 716 14.00 16.40 -16.21
N ARG A 717 13.11 17.13 -16.88
CA ARG A 717 11.66 16.88 -16.82
C ARG A 717 11.24 15.44 -17.17
N ALA A 718 11.93 14.77 -18.10
CA ALA A 718 11.60 13.40 -18.49
C ALA A 718 12.01 12.39 -17.42
N GLU A 719 13.20 12.55 -16.84
CA GLU A 719 13.71 11.73 -15.74
C GLU A 719 12.83 11.87 -14.48
N PHE A 720 12.49 13.10 -14.11
CA PHE A 720 11.61 13.36 -12.97
C PHE A 720 10.25 12.68 -13.14
N ARG A 721 9.69 12.74 -14.35
CA ARG A 721 8.44 12.06 -14.67
C ARG A 721 8.59 10.54 -14.61
N GLU A 722 9.65 9.97 -15.18
CA GLU A 722 9.92 8.53 -15.15
C GLU A 722 10.05 8.03 -13.71
N ALA A 723 10.80 8.75 -12.87
CA ALA A 723 10.96 8.44 -11.45
C ALA A 723 9.63 8.40 -10.68
N ASN A 724 8.75 9.39 -10.90
CA ASN A 724 7.41 9.42 -10.30
C ASN A 724 6.51 8.30 -10.84
N GLU A 725 6.56 8.01 -12.14
CA GLU A 725 5.83 6.90 -12.74
C GLU A 725 6.32 5.54 -12.20
N GLU A 726 7.62 5.35 -11.98
CA GLU A 726 8.20 4.15 -11.36
C GLU A 726 7.75 3.94 -9.92
N LEU A 727 7.65 5.01 -9.14
CA LEU A 727 7.11 4.95 -7.77
C LEU A 727 5.66 4.44 -7.77
N VAL A 728 4.81 5.03 -8.61
CA VAL A 728 3.41 4.60 -8.78
C VAL A 728 3.35 3.14 -9.26
N ASN A 729 4.16 2.79 -10.26
CA ASN A 729 4.25 1.43 -10.78
C ASN A 729 4.66 0.42 -9.69
N SER A 730 5.59 0.80 -8.80
CA SER A 730 6.07 -0.06 -7.72
C SER A 730 4.96 -0.36 -6.69
N ILE A 731 4.19 0.65 -6.28
CA ILE A 731 3.04 0.48 -5.38
C ILE A 731 2.00 -0.45 -6.03
N PHE A 732 1.63 -0.20 -7.29
CA PHE A 732 0.66 -1.03 -8.00
C PHE A 732 1.19 -2.42 -8.36
N ALA A 733 2.50 -2.61 -8.51
CA ALA A 733 3.12 -3.91 -8.70
C ALA A 733 2.94 -4.79 -7.47
N VAL A 734 3.20 -4.25 -6.27
CA VAL A 734 2.95 -4.98 -5.01
C VAL A 734 1.48 -5.38 -4.90
N ILE A 735 0.56 -4.45 -5.14
CA ILE A 735 -0.88 -4.73 -5.15
C ILE A 735 -1.23 -5.82 -6.18
N THR A 736 -0.67 -5.73 -7.39
CA THR A 736 -0.91 -6.70 -8.46
C THR A 736 -0.41 -8.09 -8.09
N VAL A 737 0.73 -8.21 -7.40
CA VAL A 737 1.24 -9.49 -6.89
C VAL A 737 0.30 -10.07 -5.83
N LEU A 738 -0.19 -9.24 -4.89
CA LEU A 738 -1.14 -9.67 -3.86
C LEU A 738 -2.46 -10.15 -4.49
N LEU A 739 -2.97 -9.44 -5.51
CA LEU A 739 -4.15 -9.84 -6.28
C LEU A 739 -3.89 -11.09 -7.14
N GLY A 740 -2.66 -11.25 -7.64
CA GLY A 740 -2.22 -12.46 -8.33
C GLY A 740 -2.40 -13.72 -7.47
N LEU A 741 -2.19 -13.63 -6.15
CA LEU A 741 -2.49 -14.74 -5.26
C LEU A 741 -3.98 -15.09 -5.22
N SER A 742 -4.87 -14.09 -5.23
CA SER A 742 -6.32 -14.32 -5.33
C SER A 742 -6.70 -15.05 -6.62
N PHE A 743 -6.01 -14.74 -7.72
CA PHE A 743 -6.16 -15.42 -9.00
C PHE A 743 -5.69 -16.89 -8.92
N VAL A 744 -4.60 -17.18 -8.21
CA VAL A 744 -4.15 -18.55 -7.92
C VAL A 744 -5.20 -19.32 -7.11
N ILE A 745 -5.81 -18.70 -6.10
CA ILE A 745 -6.91 -19.32 -5.33
C ILE A 745 -8.09 -19.63 -6.28
N ALA A 746 -8.47 -18.71 -7.17
CA ALA A 746 -9.52 -18.93 -8.15
C ALA A 746 -9.22 -20.10 -9.10
N LEU A 747 -7.97 -20.25 -9.53
CA LEU A 747 -7.50 -21.36 -10.38
C LEU A 747 -7.70 -22.72 -9.71
N VAL A 748 -7.45 -22.82 -8.41
CA VAL A 748 -7.72 -24.03 -7.60
C VAL A 748 -9.21 -24.36 -7.63
N GLY A 749 -10.09 -23.35 -7.49
CA GLY A 749 -11.53 -23.51 -7.59
C GLY A 749 -12.02 -24.05 -8.93
N ILE A 750 -11.47 -23.53 -10.05
CA ILE A 750 -11.78 -24.02 -11.40
C ILE A 750 -11.33 -25.47 -11.56
N THR A 751 -10.10 -25.79 -11.13
CA THR A 751 -9.55 -27.14 -11.22
C THR A 751 -10.45 -28.16 -10.53
N ASN A 752 -10.92 -27.84 -9.31
CA ASN A 752 -11.83 -28.69 -8.56
C ASN A 752 -13.16 -28.91 -9.33
N THR A 753 -13.71 -27.84 -9.88
CA THR A 753 -14.98 -27.87 -10.59
C THR A 753 -14.90 -28.63 -11.92
N LEU A 754 -13.80 -28.49 -12.66
CA LEU A 754 -13.56 -29.23 -13.90
C LEU A 754 -13.32 -30.71 -13.65
N ALA A 755 -12.51 -31.04 -12.64
CA ALA A 755 -12.27 -32.43 -12.21
C ALA A 755 -13.60 -33.14 -11.96
N LEU A 756 -14.53 -32.46 -11.28
CA LEU A 756 -15.86 -32.97 -11.04
C LEU A 756 -16.67 -33.14 -12.34
N SER A 757 -16.69 -32.14 -13.20
CA SER A 757 -17.51 -32.19 -14.43
C SER A 757 -17.17 -33.39 -15.32
N VAL A 758 -15.90 -33.84 -15.26
CA VAL A 758 -15.43 -35.06 -15.92
C VAL A 758 -16.03 -36.30 -15.26
N PHE A 759 -16.04 -36.38 -13.92
CA PHE A 759 -16.63 -37.49 -13.19
C PHE A 759 -18.15 -37.60 -13.41
N GLU A 760 -18.88 -36.49 -13.40
CA GLU A 760 -20.34 -36.49 -13.65
C GLU A 760 -20.71 -36.98 -15.05
N ARG A 761 -19.78 -36.85 -16.01
CA ARG A 761 -19.98 -37.22 -17.41
C ARG A 761 -19.23 -38.48 -17.81
N THR A 762 -18.84 -39.32 -16.85
CA THR A 762 -18.04 -40.52 -17.12
C THR A 762 -18.69 -41.43 -18.16
N ARG A 763 -20.02 -41.62 -18.10
CA ARG A 763 -20.78 -42.41 -19.09
C ARG A 763 -20.82 -41.75 -20.47
N GLU A 764 -21.06 -40.44 -20.54
CA GLU A 764 -21.04 -39.69 -21.82
C GLU A 764 -19.65 -39.79 -22.48
N ILE A 765 -18.58 -39.65 -21.69
CA ILE A 765 -17.19 -39.76 -22.14
C ILE A 765 -16.88 -41.20 -22.58
N GLY A 766 -17.34 -42.21 -21.84
CA GLY A 766 -17.20 -43.62 -22.18
C GLY A 766 -17.87 -43.96 -23.51
N LEU A 767 -19.08 -43.44 -23.74
CA LEU A 767 -19.85 -43.66 -24.96
C LEU A 767 -19.22 -42.96 -26.17
N LEU A 768 -18.75 -41.72 -26.01
CA LEU A 768 -17.98 -41.02 -27.06
C LEU A 768 -16.71 -41.77 -27.44
N ARG A 769 -16.03 -42.39 -26.47
CA ARG A 769 -14.85 -43.20 -26.72
C ARG A 769 -15.16 -44.56 -27.36
N ALA A 770 -16.30 -45.17 -27.02
CA ALA A 770 -16.77 -46.39 -27.67
C ALA A 770 -17.13 -46.14 -29.15
N VAL A 771 -17.67 -44.96 -29.46
CA VAL A 771 -18.00 -44.52 -30.84
C VAL A 771 -16.75 -44.09 -31.64
N GLY A 772 -15.56 -44.07 -31.03
CA GLY A 772 -14.28 -43.86 -31.74
C GLY A 772 -13.49 -42.59 -31.37
N MET A 773 -13.91 -41.81 -30.39
CA MET A 773 -13.17 -40.61 -29.97
C MET A 773 -11.81 -40.98 -29.34
N THR A 774 -10.72 -40.44 -29.90
CA THR A 774 -9.37 -40.72 -29.39
C THR A 774 -9.10 -40.04 -28.03
N ARG A 775 -8.15 -40.59 -27.25
CA ARG A 775 -7.69 -39.98 -25.99
C ARG A 775 -7.12 -38.57 -26.18
N ARG A 776 -6.58 -38.26 -27.36
CA ARG A 776 -6.05 -36.91 -27.70
C ARG A 776 -7.20 -35.93 -27.96
N GLN A 777 -8.21 -36.34 -28.73
CA GLN A 777 -9.41 -35.53 -28.99
C GLN A 777 -10.19 -35.24 -27.70
N LEU A 778 -10.36 -36.24 -26.83
CA LEU A 778 -11.04 -36.04 -25.54
C LEU A 778 -10.28 -35.06 -24.65
N ARG A 779 -8.94 -35.21 -24.54
CA ARG A 779 -8.11 -34.28 -23.76
C ARG A 779 -8.20 -32.85 -24.28
N ARG A 780 -8.19 -32.66 -25.61
CA ARG A 780 -8.35 -31.35 -26.25
C ARG A 780 -9.74 -30.76 -25.97
N ALA A 781 -10.80 -31.56 -26.09
CA ALA A 781 -12.16 -31.11 -25.82
C ALA A 781 -12.32 -30.60 -24.37
N VAL A 782 -11.81 -31.34 -23.38
CA VAL A 782 -11.86 -30.91 -21.96
C VAL A 782 -11.04 -29.63 -21.71
N ARG A 783 -9.84 -29.53 -22.30
CA ARG A 783 -9.01 -28.31 -22.19
C ARG A 783 -9.66 -27.09 -22.81
N TRP A 784 -10.26 -27.24 -23.99
CA TRP A 784 -10.97 -26.13 -24.65
C TRP A 784 -12.28 -25.77 -23.94
N GLU A 785 -12.98 -26.72 -23.33
CA GLU A 785 -14.15 -26.42 -22.48
C GLU A 785 -13.72 -25.54 -21.31
N ALA A 786 -12.63 -25.92 -20.64
CA ALA A 786 -12.06 -25.14 -19.55
C ALA A 786 -11.57 -23.75 -19.98
N ALA A 787 -10.86 -23.66 -21.12
CA ALA A 787 -10.43 -22.39 -21.67
C ALA A 787 -11.61 -21.46 -21.95
N ILE A 788 -12.67 -21.96 -22.61
CA ILE A 788 -13.87 -21.15 -22.91
C ILE A 788 -14.55 -20.66 -21.63
N VAL A 789 -14.67 -21.52 -20.62
CA VAL A 789 -15.26 -21.17 -19.33
C VAL A 789 -14.40 -20.14 -18.59
N ALA A 790 -13.08 -20.30 -18.64
CA ALA A 790 -12.15 -19.37 -18.00
C ALA A 790 -12.08 -18.03 -18.73
N THR A 791 -12.06 -18.00 -20.05
CA THR A 791 -12.18 -16.77 -20.86
C THR A 791 -13.51 -16.07 -20.60
N PHE A 792 -14.61 -16.80 -20.43
CA PHE A 792 -15.88 -16.20 -20.01
C PHE A 792 -15.78 -15.55 -18.63
N GLY A 793 -15.17 -16.22 -17.66
CA GLY A 793 -14.92 -15.67 -16.32
C GLY A 793 -14.02 -14.45 -16.34
N GLY A 794 -12.91 -14.50 -17.11
CA GLY A 794 -11.97 -13.40 -17.27
C GLY A 794 -12.58 -12.20 -17.99
N LEU A 795 -13.35 -12.42 -19.07
CA LEU A 795 -14.03 -11.35 -19.80
C LEU A 795 -15.10 -10.67 -18.94
N MET A 796 -15.93 -11.45 -18.26
CA MET A 796 -16.90 -10.87 -17.31
C MET A 796 -16.18 -10.16 -16.16
N GLY A 797 -15.07 -10.72 -15.67
CA GLY A 797 -14.25 -10.09 -14.64
C GLY A 797 -13.71 -8.74 -15.09
N VAL A 798 -13.13 -8.66 -16.28
CA VAL A 798 -12.66 -7.40 -16.88
C VAL A 798 -13.80 -6.41 -17.06
N VAL A 799 -14.96 -6.84 -17.56
CA VAL A 799 -16.13 -5.94 -17.72
C VAL A 799 -16.57 -5.37 -16.37
N VAL A 800 -16.72 -6.21 -15.35
CA VAL A 800 -17.11 -5.73 -14.01
C VAL A 800 -16.00 -4.88 -13.41
N GLY A 801 -14.75 -5.27 -13.56
CA GLY A 801 -13.60 -4.54 -13.04
C GLY A 801 -13.39 -3.19 -13.70
N MET A 802 -13.71 -3.04 -15.00
CA MET A 802 -13.74 -1.73 -15.65
C MET A 802 -14.83 -0.85 -15.05
N ILE A 803 -16.05 -1.37 -14.86
CA ILE A 803 -17.15 -0.60 -14.25
C ILE A 803 -16.76 -0.14 -12.84
N LEU A 804 -16.22 -1.04 -12.02
CA LEU A 804 -15.80 -0.72 -10.66
C LEU A 804 -14.55 0.16 -10.63
N GLY A 805 -13.63 -0.01 -11.59
CA GLY A 805 -12.42 0.79 -11.70
C GLY A 805 -12.75 2.23 -12.07
N VAL A 806 -13.61 2.44 -13.07
CA VAL A 806 -14.12 3.78 -13.44
C VAL A 806 -14.87 4.40 -12.28
N ALA A 807 -15.77 3.65 -11.63
CA ALA A 807 -16.50 4.18 -10.46
C ALA A 807 -15.56 4.48 -9.27
N GLY A 808 -14.48 3.71 -9.11
CA GLY A 808 -13.44 3.97 -8.12
C GLY A 808 -12.65 5.23 -8.44
N SER A 809 -12.19 5.38 -9.68
CA SER A 809 -11.48 6.57 -10.17
C SER A 809 -12.32 7.84 -10.01
N LEU A 810 -13.61 7.79 -10.37
CA LEU A 810 -14.54 8.93 -10.24
C LEU A 810 -15.01 9.21 -8.81
N ALA A 811 -14.84 8.26 -7.88
CA ALA A 811 -15.13 8.48 -6.46
C ALA A 811 -13.94 9.08 -5.71
N THR A 812 -12.77 9.11 -6.36
CA THR A 812 -11.57 9.76 -5.83
C THR A 812 -11.64 11.25 -6.19
N PRO A 813 -11.25 12.16 -5.28
CA PRO A 813 -11.19 13.60 -5.58
C PRO A 813 -10.36 13.90 -6.82
N ASP A 814 -10.74 14.94 -7.56
CA ASP A 814 -10.03 15.37 -8.77
C ASP A 814 -8.59 15.79 -8.46
N SER A 815 -8.32 16.24 -7.23
CA SER A 815 -6.95 16.50 -6.70
C SER A 815 -6.04 15.26 -6.70
N PHE A 816 -6.59 14.05 -6.87
CA PHE A 816 -5.83 12.80 -6.96
C PHE A 816 -5.97 12.10 -8.32
N ILE A 817 -7.14 12.16 -8.96
CA ILE A 817 -7.38 11.52 -10.27
C ILE A 817 -8.15 12.49 -11.16
N THR A 818 -7.47 13.08 -12.14
CA THR A 818 -8.06 14.03 -13.12
C THR A 818 -8.56 13.32 -14.37
N THR A 819 -7.91 12.23 -14.78
CA THR A 819 -8.25 11.49 -16.00
C THR A 819 -8.44 10.00 -15.74
N VAL A 820 -9.51 9.44 -16.32
CA VAL A 820 -9.80 8.00 -16.23
C VAL A 820 -9.19 7.28 -17.44
N ASP A 821 -8.13 6.50 -17.19
CA ASP A 821 -7.49 5.71 -18.24
C ASP A 821 -7.96 4.25 -18.27
N MET A 822 -8.07 3.71 -19.49
CA MET A 822 -8.45 2.33 -19.73
C MET A 822 -7.26 1.56 -20.36
N PRO A 823 -6.51 0.77 -19.57
CA PRO A 823 -5.34 0.04 -20.06
C PRO A 823 -5.78 -1.24 -20.81
N PHE A 824 -6.36 -1.08 -22.01
CA PHE A 824 -6.91 -2.19 -22.80
C PHE A 824 -5.89 -3.31 -23.07
N GLY A 825 -4.60 -2.97 -23.18
CA GLY A 825 -3.51 -3.95 -23.30
C GLY A 825 -3.42 -4.87 -22.07
N THR A 826 -3.32 -4.29 -20.87
CA THR A 826 -3.28 -5.03 -19.60
C THR A 826 -4.55 -5.84 -19.38
N LEU A 827 -5.71 -5.27 -19.69
CA LEU A 827 -7.00 -5.97 -19.60
C LEU A 827 -7.07 -7.17 -20.56
N ALA A 828 -6.55 -7.03 -21.78
CA ALA A 828 -6.44 -8.15 -22.73
C ALA A 828 -5.49 -9.24 -22.20
N ILE A 829 -4.37 -8.86 -21.58
CA ILE A 829 -3.45 -9.79 -20.90
C ILE A 829 -4.18 -10.57 -19.80
N TYR A 830 -5.02 -9.94 -18.98
CA TYR A 830 -5.79 -10.64 -17.96
C TYR A 830 -6.78 -11.66 -18.54
N VAL A 831 -7.45 -11.34 -19.65
CA VAL A 831 -8.33 -12.30 -20.36
C VAL A 831 -7.51 -13.46 -20.94
N ALA A 832 -6.34 -13.18 -21.51
CA ALA A 832 -5.44 -14.21 -22.03
C ALA A 832 -4.89 -15.10 -20.90
N ALA A 833 -4.47 -14.50 -19.78
CA ALA A 833 -4.02 -15.20 -18.58
C ALA A 833 -5.12 -16.09 -18.01
N ALA A 834 -6.37 -15.60 -17.96
CA ALA A 834 -7.55 -16.39 -17.61
C ALA A 834 -7.74 -17.61 -18.52
N ALA A 835 -7.60 -17.45 -19.85
CA ALA A 835 -7.70 -18.55 -20.80
C ALA A 835 -6.58 -19.60 -20.59
N LEU A 836 -5.34 -19.14 -20.40
CA LEU A 836 -4.17 -19.99 -20.10
C LEU A 836 -4.34 -20.72 -18.77
N ALA A 837 -4.80 -20.04 -17.74
CA ALA A 837 -5.18 -20.61 -16.45
C ALA A 837 -6.20 -21.74 -16.61
N GLY A 838 -7.25 -21.53 -17.41
CA GLY A 838 -8.24 -22.57 -17.73
C GLY A 838 -7.61 -23.80 -18.39
N LEU A 839 -6.69 -23.60 -19.35
CA LEU A 839 -5.96 -24.68 -20.00
C LEU A 839 -5.09 -25.47 -19.02
N LEU A 840 -4.37 -24.78 -18.12
CA LEU A 840 -3.51 -25.35 -17.10
C LEU A 840 -4.31 -26.13 -16.06
N ALA A 841 -5.39 -25.55 -15.52
CA ALA A 841 -6.32 -26.20 -14.59
C ALA A 841 -6.88 -27.51 -15.15
N ALA A 842 -7.16 -27.56 -16.45
CA ALA A 842 -7.72 -28.72 -17.11
C ALA A 842 -6.71 -29.84 -17.39
N VAL A 843 -5.40 -29.63 -17.22
CA VAL A 843 -4.37 -30.64 -17.57
C VAL A 843 -4.57 -31.94 -16.81
N LEU A 844 -4.72 -31.87 -15.48
CA LEU A 844 -4.89 -33.04 -14.62
C LEU A 844 -6.26 -33.73 -14.85
N PRO A 845 -7.41 -33.01 -14.82
CA PRO A 845 -8.72 -33.58 -15.17
C PRO A 845 -8.76 -34.24 -16.55
N ALA A 846 -8.22 -33.58 -17.59
CA ALA A 846 -8.22 -34.10 -18.95
C ALA A 846 -7.38 -35.38 -19.06
N ARG A 847 -6.21 -35.44 -18.40
CA ARG A 847 -5.38 -36.65 -18.35
C ARG A 847 -6.12 -37.81 -17.71
N ARG A 848 -6.85 -37.59 -16.61
CA ARG A 848 -7.69 -38.63 -15.98
C ARG A 848 -8.83 -39.07 -16.90
N ALA A 849 -9.56 -38.13 -17.52
CA ALA A 849 -10.63 -38.45 -18.47
C ALA A 849 -10.16 -39.35 -19.62
N GLY A 850 -8.97 -39.04 -20.18
CA GLY A 850 -8.36 -39.81 -21.26
C GLY A 850 -7.93 -41.23 -20.87
N ARG A 851 -7.75 -41.53 -19.58
CA ARG A 851 -7.33 -42.84 -19.08
C ARG A 851 -8.49 -43.71 -18.57
N LEU A 852 -9.72 -43.20 -18.55
CA LEU A 852 -10.89 -43.99 -18.17
C LEU A 852 -10.98 -45.28 -18.99
N ASN A 853 -11.26 -46.39 -18.32
CA ASN A 853 -11.54 -47.65 -19.00
C ASN A 853 -12.95 -47.59 -19.59
N ILE A 854 -13.10 -47.96 -20.86
CA ILE A 854 -14.37 -47.83 -21.59
C ILE A 854 -15.42 -48.77 -20.99
N LEU A 855 -15.02 -49.98 -20.64
CA LEU A 855 -15.91 -50.99 -20.05
C LEU A 855 -16.42 -50.54 -18.68
N ASP A 856 -15.51 -50.08 -17.80
CA ASP A 856 -15.88 -49.59 -16.47
C ASP A 856 -16.73 -48.32 -16.52
N ALA A 857 -16.51 -47.45 -17.53
CA ALA A 857 -17.28 -46.21 -17.71
C ALA A 857 -18.70 -46.45 -18.26
N ILE A 858 -18.90 -47.51 -19.04
CA ILE A 858 -20.22 -47.93 -19.52
C ILE A 858 -20.96 -48.75 -18.45
N ALA A 859 -20.22 -49.51 -17.63
CA ALA A 859 -20.74 -50.31 -16.53
C ALA A 859 -20.98 -49.53 -15.21
N HIS A 860 -20.52 -48.28 -15.11
CA HIS A 860 -20.70 -47.44 -13.91
C HIS A 860 -22.19 -47.14 -13.65
N GLU A 861 -22.70 -47.66 -12.52
CA GLU A 861 -23.94 -47.30 -11.81
C GLU A 861 -23.66 -46.71 -10.43
#